data_AF-A0A964Q6J8-F1
#
_entry.id   AF-A0A964Q6J8-F1
#
_cell.length_a   1.000
_cell.length_b   1.000
_cell.length_c   1.000
_cell.angle_alpha   90.00
_cell.angle_beta   90.00
_cell.angle_gamma   90.00
#
_symmetry.space_group_name_H-M   'P 1'
#
loop_
_entity.id
_entity.type
_entity.pdbx_description
1 polymer ?
#
loop_
_entity_poly.entity_id
_entity_poly.type
_entity_poly.pdbx_seq_one_letter_code
_entity_poly.pdbx_strand_id
1 'polypeptide(L)'
;MVNNLVFTLILGSFLVLPVAAQEPKEEPFLCHWAKQPPKIDGQGDDPCWKGAAEISHFYLPWLGEKARKSKTATRARLLWDWENLYFLASMEDADLFADVREHDGQTWNNDVFELFFRPDASKGGYYEFQVNAANTIFDAFFPKRNLEGILNQSKADRFHVEAKVALKGTLNQRNDQDTGWSVEGKIPWIDFSKCGGRPQPGETWRFALCRYDYDKKWPEPELSTCAPLKDKKHADFHLVENYAPLRFEGPLPTGQPAVRISAKDLKVAGSPEPPTPYKTVPAYPGLKLKFPIFTCNQPGTRLMLVSCQDQPYAVSSIQRFNIDKPAEKPEHLFESKDSIYDILFHPKFAENGFVYFGCNGPSPDGKKRTRVIRYSMETKPPFKLDQASVKTIIEWHSDGHNGGAIAFDNEGIFYVTSGDGTSDSDTWVSGQDMTRPLGKVLRINLDKPEGGKEYAVPQDNPFLKLPGAVPETWAYGLRNPWRMHFDKVKGHLWVGNNGQDLWEQIFFVRKGDNFGWSVMEGSHPFYQSRQAGPTPFVKPAAEHHHAEARSLTGGISYYGKKIPALKGFYIYGDYSTGKIWGMDHDGNRVVKHLELADTSHQITAFALDPDDNLLVVDHQGIFYKLVENDLSKPRPSFPRKLSETGLFKQVKGRVPHAALIPYSVNAPLWSDNAHKERFLVLPELGADGKPSTIDIATNRGWNFPDGAVLVKSFALDIQPGNPAMKKWVETRLLTKQEGEWVGYSYRWNEAQDEADLVEASGRDEKIEIAGAGGGKSASQVWHYPSRAECMVCHSRAVNYVLGLNEAQMNRDFPYPHGTMNQLAYLESRGLLRARSQEEFKNAIRRTGLADGKKDKVLDDWVQAQMETKEQRKLEDGSTLLGASPVHLKKLVDPSDKAGDLQLRARSYLQANCANCHVEAGGGNSQIDLEFSTSLEKMKLLGIKPVHAAFDLKDPLLVKPGHPEESVLMKRVSLVGQGQMPPLARNLTDPEGVALLREWIQSLKK
;
A
#
# COMPACT_ATOMS: atom_id res chain seq x y z
N MET A 1 66.58 -20.93 42.95
CA MET A 1 67.03 -22.15 42.24
C MET A 1 65.86 -23.11 42.16
N VAL A 2 65.73 -23.73 40.98
CA VAL A 2 64.64 -24.59 40.50
C VAL A 2 64.39 -25.79 41.43
N ASN A 3 63.13 -26.09 41.77
CA ASN A 3 62.47 -27.39 41.47
C ASN A 3 61.14 -27.63 42.20
N ASN A 4 60.27 -28.35 41.49
CA ASN A 4 59.19 -29.23 41.91
C ASN A 4 57.95 -28.62 42.57
N LEU A 5 56.86 -28.58 41.79
CA LEU A 5 55.53 -28.85 42.35
C LEU A 5 54.86 -30.00 41.59
N VAL A 6 54.56 -31.03 42.36
CA VAL A 6 53.76 -32.21 42.04
C VAL A 6 52.29 -31.79 41.86
N PHE A 7 51.66 -32.22 40.77
CA PHE A 7 50.20 -32.14 40.61
C PHE A 7 49.60 -33.55 40.74
N THR A 8 48.71 -33.70 41.71
CA THR A 8 47.89 -34.90 41.95
C THR A 8 46.63 -34.84 41.10
N LEU A 9 46.30 -35.96 40.45
CA LEU A 9 45.12 -36.20 39.62
C LEU A 9 43.79 -36.06 40.39
N ILE A 10 42.76 -35.55 39.71
CA ILE A 10 41.37 -36.05 39.81
C ILE A 10 40.84 -36.29 38.40
N LEU A 11 40.41 -37.54 38.14
CA LEU A 11 39.77 -37.99 36.92
C LEU A 11 38.39 -37.33 36.75
N GLY A 12 38.14 -36.79 35.55
CA GLY A 12 36.81 -36.53 35.00
C GLY A 12 36.75 -37.10 33.58
N SER A 13 35.92 -38.11 33.38
CA SER A 13 35.77 -38.88 32.15
C SER A 13 35.38 -38.00 30.95
N PHE A 14 36.25 -37.90 29.94
CA PHE A 14 35.87 -37.43 28.61
C PHE A 14 35.44 -38.63 27.76
N LEU A 15 34.13 -38.76 27.54
CA LEU A 15 33.60 -39.52 26.41
C LEU A 15 34.06 -38.81 25.13
N VAL A 16 35.00 -39.40 24.40
CA VAL A 16 35.27 -39.02 23.01
C VAL A 16 34.19 -39.68 22.17
N LEU A 17 33.16 -38.92 21.79
CA LEU A 17 32.28 -39.30 20.69
C LEU A 17 33.12 -39.30 19.40
N PRO A 18 32.99 -40.32 18.53
CA PRO A 18 33.65 -40.27 17.23
C PRO A 18 33.03 -39.12 16.44
N VAL A 19 33.88 -38.20 15.98
CA VAL A 19 33.52 -37.25 14.93
C VAL A 19 33.15 -38.10 13.71
N ALA A 20 31.86 -38.17 13.39
CA ALA A 20 31.40 -38.74 12.14
C ALA A 20 32.12 -37.98 11.02
N ALA A 21 32.92 -38.70 10.24
CA ALA A 21 33.52 -38.16 9.03
C ALA A 21 32.37 -37.66 8.14
N GLN A 22 32.27 -36.34 7.97
CA GLN A 22 31.30 -35.72 7.10
C GLN A 22 31.62 -36.19 5.67
N GLU A 23 30.69 -36.90 5.03
CA GLU A 23 30.85 -37.33 3.63
C GLU A 23 31.22 -36.11 2.77
N PRO A 24 32.17 -36.25 1.83
CA PRO A 24 32.54 -35.15 0.94
C PRO A 24 31.31 -34.67 0.17
N LYS A 25 30.97 -33.38 0.30
CA LYS A 25 29.86 -32.77 -0.46
C LYS A 25 30.18 -32.84 -1.95
N GLU A 26 29.41 -33.62 -2.71
CA GLU A 26 29.42 -33.57 -4.17
C GLU A 26 29.09 -32.12 -4.62
N GLU A 27 29.93 -31.52 -5.47
CA GLU A 27 29.71 -30.17 -5.99
C GLU A 27 28.44 -30.14 -6.88
N PRO A 28 27.57 -29.12 -6.75
CA PRO A 28 26.34 -29.03 -7.54
C PRO A 28 26.62 -28.69 -9.00
N PHE A 29 25.85 -29.29 -9.90
CA PHE A 29 25.70 -28.79 -11.27
C PHE A 29 25.03 -27.42 -11.25
N LEU A 30 25.34 -26.57 -12.23
CA LEU A 30 24.84 -25.19 -12.28
C LEU A 30 23.81 -25.02 -13.40
N CYS A 31 22.68 -24.43 -13.04
CA CYS A 31 21.69 -23.91 -13.99
C CYS A 31 21.79 -22.38 -13.97
N HIS A 32 22.39 -21.79 -15.01
CA HIS A 32 22.64 -20.35 -15.06
C HIS A 32 21.43 -19.57 -15.60
N TRP A 33 21.33 -18.31 -15.17
CA TRP A 33 20.30 -17.40 -15.66
C TRP A 33 20.48 -17.07 -17.15
N ALA A 34 19.43 -17.27 -17.95
CA ALA A 34 19.35 -16.85 -19.34
C ALA A 34 18.98 -15.35 -19.42
N LYS A 35 19.93 -14.52 -19.87
CA LYS A 35 19.67 -13.08 -20.10
C LYS A 35 18.65 -12.84 -21.22
N GLN A 36 18.63 -13.73 -22.19
CA GLN A 36 17.68 -13.78 -23.29
C GLN A 36 17.29 -15.24 -23.49
N PRO A 37 16.00 -15.52 -23.76
CA PRO A 37 15.54 -16.88 -23.99
C PRO A 37 16.16 -17.43 -25.30
N PRO A 38 16.57 -18.71 -25.35
CA PRO A 38 16.98 -19.36 -26.59
C PRO A 38 15.80 -19.49 -27.56
N LYS A 39 16.12 -19.55 -28.85
CA LYS A 39 15.16 -19.90 -29.89
C LYS A 39 15.11 -21.42 -29.98
N ILE A 40 14.00 -22.02 -29.55
CA ILE A 40 13.82 -23.48 -29.54
C ILE A 40 13.74 -24.01 -30.99
N ASP A 41 14.87 -24.40 -31.56
CA ASP A 41 14.97 -24.97 -32.92
C ASP A 41 15.89 -26.19 -33.03
N GLY A 42 16.53 -26.60 -31.93
CA GLY A 42 17.30 -27.83 -31.82
C GLY A 42 18.77 -27.66 -32.20
N GLN A 43 19.19 -26.48 -32.68
CA GLN A 43 20.57 -26.23 -33.13
C GLN A 43 21.51 -25.92 -31.97
N GLY A 44 21.02 -25.21 -30.94
CA GLY A 44 21.81 -24.82 -29.77
C GLY A 44 22.95 -23.83 -30.08
N ASP A 45 22.81 -23.02 -31.14
CA ASP A 45 23.79 -22.03 -31.58
C ASP A 45 23.54 -20.61 -31.00
N ASP A 46 22.46 -20.45 -30.23
CA ASP A 46 22.12 -19.20 -29.57
C ASP A 46 23.22 -18.71 -28.60
N PRO A 47 23.47 -17.38 -28.51
CA PRO A 47 24.48 -16.82 -27.63
C PRO A 47 24.33 -17.19 -26.14
N CYS A 48 23.11 -17.43 -25.67
CA CYS A 48 22.85 -17.77 -24.26
C CYS A 48 23.51 -19.09 -23.84
N TRP A 49 23.64 -20.07 -24.75
CA TRP A 49 24.24 -21.37 -24.45
C TRP A 49 25.75 -21.31 -24.21
N LYS A 50 26.45 -20.30 -24.74
CA LYS A 50 27.91 -20.14 -24.54
C LYS A 50 28.28 -19.87 -23.09
N GLY A 51 27.37 -19.29 -22.31
CA GLY A 51 27.54 -19.02 -20.88
C GLY A 51 26.99 -20.11 -19.96
N ALA A 52 26.38 -21.17 -20.50
CA ALA A 52 25.79 -22.25 -19.72
C ALA A 52 26.85 -23.28 -19.30
N ALA A 53 26.72 -23.83 -18.10
CA ALA A 53 27.61 -24.89 -17.61
C ALA A 53 27.39 -26.18 -18.43
N GLU A 54 28.47 -26.75 -18.95
CA GLU A 54 28.40 -28.00 -19.72
C GLU A 54 28.38 -29.22 -18.79
N ILE A 55 27.41 -30.09 -19.03
CA ILE A 55 27.25 -31.40 -18.40
C ILE A 55 27.69 -32.44 -19.42
N SER A 56 28.90 -32.98 -19.28
CA SER A 56 29.47 -33.95 -20.22
C SER A 56 29.82 -35.31 -19.60
N HIS A 57 29.56 -35.48 -18.30
CA HIS A 57 29.88 -36.70 -17.56
C HIS A 57 28.74 -37.72 -17.62
N PHE A 58 28.51 -38.33 -18.78
CA PHE A 58 27.54 -39.43 -18.94
C PHE A 58 28.23 -40.79 -18.80
N TYR A 59 27.69 -41.65 -17.93
CA TYR A 59 28.31 -42.94 -17.56
C TYR A 59 27.25 -43.95 -17.07
N LEU A 60 27.70 -45.19 -16.82
CA LEU A 60 26.88 -46.33 -16.40
C LEU A 60 27.13 -46.69 -14.91
N PRO A 61 26.53 -45.97 -13.95
CA PRO A 61 26.81 -46.16 -12.51
C PRO A 61 26.42 -47.54 -11.95
N TRP A 62 25.35 -48.16 -12.46
CA TRP A 62 24.86 -49.47 -11.99
C TRP A 62 25.82 -50.64 -12.27
N LEU A 63 26.92 -50.42 -13.01
CA LEU A 63 27.98 -51.41 -13.19
C LEU A 63 28.92 -51.53 -11.97
N GLY A 64 28.72 -50.72 -10.92
CA GLY A 64 29.50 -50.76 -9.69
C GLY A 64 30.98 -50.49 -9.94
N GLU A 65 31.87 -51.38 -9.51
CA GLU A 65 33.32 -51.28 -9.76
C GLU A 65 33.70 -51.24 -11.25
N LYS A 66 32.80 -51.64 -12.14
CA LYS A 66 32.98 -51.61 -13.60
C LYS A 66 32.32 -50.38 -14.25
N ALA A 67 31.93 -49.38 -13.46
CA ALA A 67 31.38 -48.12 -13.98
C ALA A 67 32.34 -47.54 -15.03
N ARG A 68 31.77 -47.17 -16.18
CA ARG A 68 32.50 -46.63 -17.33
C ARG A 68 31.68 -45.53 -17.99
N LYS A 69 32.36 -44.66 -18.74
CA LYS A 69 31.71 -43.68 -19.61
C LYS A 69 30.86 -44.38 -20.69
N SER A 70 29.85 -43.68 -21.18
CA SER A 70 29.12 -44.08 -22.38
C SER A 70 30.09 -44.26 -23.56
N LYS A 71 29.73 -45.14 -24.50
CA LYS A 71 30.47 -45.39 -25.74
C LYS A 71 30.45 -44.18 -26.67
N THR A 72 29.33 -43.45 -26.69
CA THR A 72 29.10 -42.25 -27.49
C THR A 72 29.00 -41.02 -26.58
N ALA A 73 29.45 -39.86 -27.06
CA ALA A 73 29.44 -38.65 -26.23
C ALA A 73 28.03 -38.05 -26.10
N THR A 74 27.73 -37.52 -24.92
CA THR A 74 26.54 -36.69 -24.67
C THR A 74 26.97 -35.44 -23.92
N ARG A 75 26.52 -34.28 -24.39
CA ARG A 75 26.78 -32.98 -23.78
C ARG A 75 25.46 -32.26 -23.59
N ALA A 76 25.14 -31.90 -22.35
CA ALA A 76 23.93 -31.17 -22.01
C ALA A 76 24.25 -29.82 -21.36
N ARG A 77 23.31 -28.88 -21.44
CA ARG A 77 23.35 -27.58 -20.78
C ARG A 77 21.95 -27.25 -20.27
N LEU A 78 21.91 -26.63 -19.09
CA LEU A 78 20.66 -26.14 -18.47
C LEU A 78 20.77 -24.63 -18.25
N LEU A 79 19.69 -23.93 -18.59
CA LEU A 79 19.53 -22.51 -18.34
C LEU A 79 18.14 -22.24 -17.75
N TRP A 80 17.93 -21.08 -17.13
CA TRP A 80 16.61 -20.72 -16.64
C TRP A 80 16.37 -19.21 -16.67
N ASP A 81 15.10 -18.80 -16.74
CA ASP A 81 14.71 -17.40 -16.60
C ASP A 81 13.41 -17.24 -15.77
N TRP A 82 12.75 -16.08 -15.91
CA TRP A 82 11.49 -15.81 -15.19
C TRP A 82 10.35 -16.74 -15.56
N GLU A 83 10.38 -17.34 -16.74
CA GLU A 83 9.25 -18.04 -17.34
C GLU A 83 9.51 -19.53 -17.51
N ASN A 84 10.75 -19.93 -17.81
CA ASN A 84 11.06 -21.30 -18.19
C ASN A 84 12.37 -21.81 -17.59
N LEU A 85 12.43 -23.14 -17.46
CA LEU A 85 13.65 -23.92 -17.48
C LEU A 85 13.97 -24.29 -18.94
N TYR A 86 15.21 -24.12 -19.38
CA TYR A 86 15.69 -24.47 -20.72
C TYR A 86 16.68 -25.62 -20.65
N PHE A 87 16.65 -26.49 -21.66
CA PHE A 87 17.60 -27.57 -21.82
C PHE A 87 18.09 -27.67 -23.25
N LEU A 88 19.36 -28.04 -23.40
CA LEU A 88 19.99 -28.39 -24.67
C LEU A 88 20.81 -29.66 -24.44
N ALA A 89 20.68 -30.65 -25.31
CA ALA A 89 21.54 -31.82 -25.34
C ALA A 89 22.01 -32.12 -26.76
N SER A 90 23.28 -32.42 -26.93
CA SER A 90 23.89 -32.91 -28.17
C SER A 90 24.46 -34.30 -27.93
N MET A 91 24.10 -35.24 -28.79
CA MET A 91 24.39 -36.67 -28.64
C MET A 91 25.04 -37.18 -29.92
N GLU A 92 26.21 -37.82 -29.78
CA GLU A 92 26.81 -38.59 -30.87
C GLU A 92 26.05 -39.91 -31.02
N ASP A 93 25.62 -40.23 -32.22
CA ASP A 93 24.80 -41.40 -32.49
C ASP A 93 25.06 -41.91 -33.90
N ALA A 94 25.30 -43.21 -34.01
CA ALA A 94 25.68 -43.87 -35.26
C ALA A 94 24.47 -44.45 -36.01
N ASP A 95 23.31 -44.54 -35.36
CA ASP A 95 22.14 -45.29 -35.83
C ASP A 95 20.85 -44.71 -35.24
N LEU A 96 20.34 -43.64 -35.84
CA LEU A 96 19.19 -42.89 -35.30
C LEU A 96 17.89 -43.70 -35.42
N PHE A 97 17.36 -44.14 -34.28
CA PHE A 97 16.15 -44.92 -34.15
C PHE A 97 15.13 -44.27 -33.22
N ALA A 98 14.04 -43.76 -33.82
CA ALA A 98 12.84 -43.38 -33.10
C ALA A 98 11.55 -43.59 -33.93
N ASP A 99 10.82 -44.66 -33.64
CA ASP A 99 9.55 -45.01 -34.28
C ASP A 99 8.30 -44.69 -33.44
N VAL A 100 8.45 -44.41 -32.15
CA VAL A 100 7.40 -43.86 -31.29
C VAL A 100 7.15 -42.41 -31.68
N ARG A 101 5.94 -42.12 -32.16
CA ARG A 101 5.50 -40.79 -32.61
C ARG A 101 4.39 -40.17 -31.78
N GLU A 102 3.71 -40.99 -31.00
CA GLU A 102 2.61 -40.58 -30.14
C GLU A 102 3.12 -39.84 -28.91
N HIS A 103 2.55 -38.67 -28.64
CA HIS A 103 2.81 -37.94 -27.40
C HIS A 103 2.43 -38.80 -26.19
N ASP A 104 3.30 -38.82 -25.17
CA ASP A 104 3.26 -39.74 -24.03
C ASP A 104 3.29 -41.23 -24.40
N GLY A 105 3.81 -41.55 -25.59
CA GLY A 105 4.21 -42.89 -25.97
C GLY A 105 5.42 -43.37 -25.18
N GLN A 106 5.73 -44.66 -25.31
CA GLN A 106 6.88 -45.27 -24.63
C GLN A 106 8.21 -44.87 -25.30
N THR A 107 8.59 -43.60 -25.20
CA THR A 107 9.74 -43.02 -25.89
C THR A 107 11.08 -43.65 -25.49
N TRP A 108 11.17 -44.28 -24.32
CA TRP A 108 12.32 -45.06 -23.86
C TRP A 108 12.60 -46.34 -24.67
N ASN A 109 11.72 -46.75 -25.58
CA ASN A 109 11.98 -47.83 -26.53
C ASN A 109 12.78 -47.37 -27.78
N ASN A 110 13.24 -46.12 -27.79
CA ASN A 110 13.94 -45.44 -28.88
C ASN A 110 15.16 -44.68 -28.37
N ASP A 111 15.92 -44.05 -29.27
CA ASP A 111 16.89 -43.02 -28.91
C ASP A 111 16.17 -41.86 -28.25
N VAL A 112 16.42 -41.68 -26.95
CA VAL A 112 15.72 -40.71 -26.11
C VAL A 112 16.66 -40.02 -25.14
N PHE A 113 16.40 -38.72 -24.94
CA PHE A 113 17.00 -37.92 -23.90
C PHE A 113 15.95 -37.62 -22.83
N GLU A 114 16.28 -37.94 -21.58
CA GLU A 114 15.35 -37.87 -20.45
C GLU A 114 15.86 -36.90 -19.38
N LEU A 115 14.96 -36.11 -18.83
CA LEU A 115 15.21 -35.14 -17.78
C LEU A 115 14.34 -35.45 -16.58
N PHE A 116 14.98 -35.66 -15.44
CA PHE A 116 14.30 -35.90 -14.17
C PHE A 116 14.59 -34.77 -13.18
N PHE A 117 13.54 -34.19 -12.59
CA PHE A 117 13.68 -33.10 -11.63
C PHE A 117 12.92 -33.38 -10.33
N ARG A 118 13.59 -33.15 -9.20
CA ARG A 118 13.03 -33.22 -7.85
C ARG A 118 13.31 -31.91 -7.09
N PRO A 119 12.31 -31.02 -6.98
CA PRO A 119 12.46 -29.71 -6.34
C PRO A 119 12.60 -29.70 -4.80
N ASP A 120 12.12 -30.72 -4.07
CA ASP A 120 12.14 -30.75 -2.59
C ASP A 120 12.89 -31.99 -2.03
N ALA A 121 13.78 -31.76 -1.06
CA ALA A 121 14.49 -32.81 -0.32
C ALA A 121 13.69 -33.33 0.91
N SER A 122 12.69 -32.56 1.37
CA SER A 122 11.91 -32.83 2.59
C SER A 122 10.54 -33.48 2.35
N LYS A 123 10.07 -33.59 1.09
CA LYS A 123 8.79 -34.20 0.70
C LYS A 123 8.86 -34.92 -0.66
N GLY A 124 7.85 -35.74 -0.95
CA GLY A 124 7.83 -36.68 -2.08
C GLY A 124 7.40 -36.06 -3.41
N GLY A 125 7.89 -36.65 -4.50
CA GLY A 125 7.46 -36.39 -5.87
C GLY A 125 8.59 -35.95 -6.81
N TYR A 126 8.47 -36.24 -8.10
CA TYR A 126 9.43 -35.81 -9.13
C TYR A 126 8.77 -35.71 -10.51
N TYR A 127 9.43 -35.01 -11.41
CA TYR A 127 9.01 -34.83 -12.80
C TYR A 127 9.92 -35.60 -13.73
N GLU A 128 9.35 -36.05 -14.84
CA GLU A 128 10.06 -36.63 -15.97
C GLU A 128 9.61 -35.96 -17.24
N PHE A 129 10.59 -35.58 -18.06
CA PHE A 129 10.38 -35.09 -19.41
C PHE A 129 11.30 -35.89 -20.32
N GLN A 130 10.78 -36.42 -21.42
CA GLN A 130 11.59 -37.12 -22.41
C GLN A 130 11.37 -36.51 -23.78
N VAL A 131 12.42 -36.52 -24.60
CA VAL A 131 12.33 -36.19 -26.02
C VAL A 131 13.15 -37.19 -26.81
N ASN A 132 12.50 -37.92 -27.72
CA ASN A 132 13.21 -38.86 -28.60
C ASN A 132 13.70 -38.19 -29.90
N ALA A 133 14.53 -38.87 -30.67
CA ALA A 133 15.05 -38.37 -31.96
C ALA A 133 13.95 -38.06 -33.00
N ALA A 134 12.73 -38.58 -32.77
CA ALA A 134 11.54 -38.27 -33.56
C ALA A 134 10.86 -36.94 -33.20
N ASN A 135 11.40 -36.20 -32.22
CA ASN A 135 10.79 -35.02 -31.60
C ASN A 135 9.46 -35.32 -30.89
N THR A 136 9.29 -36.55 -30.41
CA THR A 136 8.15 -36.96 -29.60
C THR A 136 8.46 -36.74 -28.14
N ILE A 137 7.50 -36.14 -27.44
CA ILE A 137 7.62 -35.75 -26.04
C ILE A 137 6.84 -36.74 -25.18
N PHE A 138 7.42 -37.11 -24.04
CA PHE A 138 6.73 -37.70 -22.90
C PHE A 138 6.88 -36.76 -21.71
N ASP A 139 5.80 -36.49 -20.98
CA ASP A 139 5.86 -35.72 -19.75
C ASP A 139 4.99 -36.32 -18.64
N ALA A 140 5.54 -36.31 -17.43
CA ALA A 140 4.86 -36.91 -16.29
C ALA A 140 5.28 -36.27 -14.96
N PHE A 141 4.33 -36.27 -14.02
CA PHE A 141 4.59 -36.01 -12.61
C PHE A 141 4.28 -37.27 -11.79
N PHE A 142 5.22 -37.65 -10.94
CA PHE A 142 5.10 -38.80 -10.05
C PHE A 142 4.98 -38.33 -8.61
N PRO A 143 3.85 -38.53 -7.92
CA PRO A 143 3.72 -38.18 -6.50
C PRO A 143 4.56 -39.10 -5.59
N LYS A 144 4.78 -40.35 -6.01
CA LYS A 144 5.62 -41.35 -5.33
C LYS A 144 6.18 -42.37 -6.32
N ARG A 145 7.24 -43.08 -5.94
CA ARG A 145 7.86 -44.16 -6.72
C ARG A 145 6.90 -45.36 -6.85
N ASN A 146 6.11 -45.44 -7.92
CA ASN A 146 5.30 -46.62 -8.27
C ASN A 146 5.09 -46.75 -9.79
N LEU A 147 5.59 -47.84 -10.38
CA LEU A 147 5.61 -48.09 -11.83
C LEU A 147 4.25 -48.54 -12.44
N GLU A 148 3.35 -49.17 -11.67
CA GLU A 148 2.10 -49.72 -12.22
C GLU A 148 1.00 -48.66 -12.46
N GLY A 149 1.09 -47.49 -11.82
CA GLY A 149 0.15 -46.37 -11.98
C GLY A 149 0.51 -45.38 -13.10
N ILE A 150 1.68 -45.56 -13.73
CA ILE A 150 2.38 -44.59 -14.59
C ILE A 150 1.58 -44.18 -15.82
N LEU A 151 1.09 -45.16 -16.59
CA LEU A 151 0.43 -44.93 -17.89
C LEU A 151 -0.98 -44.35 -17.76
N ASN A 152 -1.60 -44.46 -16.59
CA ASN A 152 -2.94 -43.96 -16.32
C ASN A 152 -2.94 -42.52 -15.80
N GLN A 153 -1.84 -42.05 -15.20
CA GLN A 153 -1.72 -40.69 -14.65
C GLN A 153 -1.08 -39.69 -15.63
N SER A 154 -0.14 -40.10 -16.49
CA SER A 154 0.47 -39.20 -17.48
C SER A 154 -0.56 -38.59 -18.44
N LYS A 155 -1.61 -39.33 -18.81
CA LYS A 155 -2.67 -38.87 -19.72
C LYS A 155 -3.67 -37.88 -19.12
N ALA A 156 -3.65 -37.67 -17.80
CA ALA A 156 -4.66 -36.89 -17.09
C ALA A 156 -4.28 -35.40 -16.96
N ASP A 157 -2.99 -35.07 -17.06
CA ASP A 157 -2.45 -33.73 -16.84
C ASP A 157 -1.81 -33.21 -18.13
N ARG A 158 -2.13 -31.97 -18.52
CA ARG A 158 -1.54 -31.34 -19.69
C ARG A 158 -0.35 -30.48 -19.27
N PHE A 159 0.86 -30.90 -19.65
CA PHE A 159 2.07 -30.08 -19.52
C PHE A 159 2.27 -29.18 -20.75
N HIS A 160 3.17 -28.20 -20.63
CA HIS A 160 3.41 -27.15 -21.62
C HIS A 160 4.86 -27.17 -22.13
N VAL A 161 5.59 -28.26 -21.90
CA VAL A 161 6.94 -28.45 -22.42
C VAL A 161 6.96 -28.36 -23.94
N GLU A 162 7.93 -27.63 -24.48
CA GLU A 162 8.17 -27.51 -25.92
C GLU A 162 9.61 -27.93 -26.22
N ALA A 163 9.80 -28.72 -27.28
CA ALA A 163 11.13 -29.14 -27.73
C ALA A 163 11.23 -29.23 -29.26
N LYS A 164 12.46 -29.02 -29.75
CA LYS A 164 12.86 -29.20 -31.16
C LYS A 164 14.13 -30.05 -31.24
N VAL A 165 14.15 -30.94 -32.23
CA VAL A 165 15.26 -31.84 -32.54
C VAL A 165 15.91 -31.47 -33.87
N ALA A 166 17.23 -31.45 -33.89
CA ALA A 166 18.03 -31.38 -35.11
C ALA A 166 18.80 -32.69 -35.31
N LEU A 167 18.60 -33.34 -36.45
CA LEU A 167 19.26 -34.60 -36.79
C LEU A 167 20.53 -34.35 -37.61
N LYS A 168 21.56 -35.17 -37.38
CA LYS A 168 22.78 -35.23 -38.18
C LYS A 168 22.91 -36.63 -38.80
N GLY A 169 21.91 -36.96 -39.62
CA GLY A 169 21.69 -38.32 -40.10
C GLY A 169 20.30 -38.51 -40.70
N THR A 170 19.90 -39.76 -40.96
CA THR A 170 18.55 -40.10 -41.43
C THR A 170 17.79 -41.01 -40.45
N LEU A 171 16.67 -40.50 -39.94
CA LEU A 171 15.90 -41.17 -38.89
C LEU A 171 15.30 -42.50 -39.38
N ASN A 172 15.47 -43.55 -38.58
CA ASN A 172 14.97 -44.91 -38.80
C ASN A 172 15.56 -45.64 -40.02
N GLN A 173 16.66 -45.14 -40.61
CA GLN A 173 17.36 -45.83 -41.69
C GLN A 173 18.50 -46.67 -41.15
N ARG A 174 18.16 -47.77 -40.47
CA ARG A 174 19.12 -48.64 -39.77
C ARG A 174 20.24 -49.25 -40.64
N ASN A 175 20.32 -48.98 -41.94
CA ASN A 175 21.40 -49.46 -42.81
C ASN A 175 22.45 -48.39 -43.16
N ASP A 176 22.23 -47.12 -42.82
CA ASP A 176 23.22 -46.06 -43.02
C ASP A 176 24.12 -45.87 -41.78
N GLN A 177 24.82 -44.73 -41.76
CA GLN A 177 25.75 -44.35 -40.70
C GLN A 177 25.51 -42.87 -40.38
N ASP A 178 24.90 -42.63 -39.23
CA ASP A 178 24.62 -41.29 -38.73
C ASP A 178 25.80 -40.75 -37.91
N THR A 179 25.70 -39.47 -37.52
CA THR A 179 26.70 -38.81 -36.68
C THR A 179 26.13 -38.20 -35.39
N GLY A 180 24.80 -38.19 -35.23
CA GLY A 180 24.15 -37.79 -33.99
C GLY A 180 22.90 -36.95 -34.16
N TRP A 181 22.46 -36.37 -33.05
CA TRP A 181 21.30 -35.50 -32.98
C TRP A 181 21.41 -34.55 -31.79
N SER A 182 20.62 -33.49 -31.79
CA SER A 182 20.46 -32.59 -30.67
C SER A 182 19.00 -32.31 -30.38
N VAL A 183 18.71 -32.05 -29.12
CA VAL A 183 17.41 -31.57 -28.66
C VAL A 183 17.59 -30.28 -27.88
N GLU A 184 16.73 -29.32 -28.14
CA GLU A 184 16.61 -28.07 -27.41
C GLU A 184 15.16 -27.88 -27.00
N GLY A 185 14.93 -27.43 -25.76
CA GLY A 185 13.57 -27.26 -25.26
C GLY A 185 13.45 -26.29 -24.10
N LYS A 186 12.20 -25.97 -23.79
CA LYS A 186 11.79 -25.13 -22.66
C LYS A 186 10.64 -25.80 -21.90
N ILE A 187 10.66 -25.68 -20.58
CA ILE A 187 9.64 -26.16 -19.67
C ILE A 187 9.14 -24.97 -18.85
N PRO A 188 7.91 -24.49 -19.08
CA PRO A 188 7.34 -23.38 -18.33
C PRO A 188 7.24 -23.68 -16.83
N TRP A 189 7.48 -22.69 -15.97
CA TRP A 189 7.40 -22.90 -14.50
C TRP A 189 6.03 -23.35 -13.99
N ILE A 190 4.97 -23.14 -14.77
CA ILE A 190 3.63 -23.65 -14.45
C ILE A 190 3.59 -25.19 -14.45
N ASP A 191 4.47 -25.86 -15.18
CA ASP A 191 4.57 -27.33 -15.20
C ASP A 191 5.15 -27.87 -13.87
N PHE A 192 5.94 -27.06 -13.18
CA PHE A 192 6.49 -27.35 -11.84
C PHE A 192 5.57 -26.90 -10.70
N SER A 193 4.37 -26.42 -11.00
CA SER A 193 3.42 -25.83 -10.03
C SER A 193 3.09 -26.75 -8.85
N LYS A 194 2.95 -28.06 -9.09
CA LYS A 194 2.69 -29.07 -8.05
C LYS A 194 3.79 -29.18 -6.98
N CYS A 195 5.02 -28.72 -7.28
CA CYS A 195 6.13 -28.67 -6.33
C CYS A 195 6.54 -27.23 -5.96
N GLY A 196 5.69 -26.23 -6.24
CA GLY A 196 5.92 -24.83 -5.88
C GLY A 196 6.47 -23.93 -7.00
N GLY A 197 6.64 -24.46 -8.21
CA GLY A 197 6.98 -23.68 -9.40
C GLY A 197 8.46 -23.26 -9.48
N ARG A 198 8.68 -22.00 -9.86
CA ARG A 198 10.02 -21.43 -10.12
C ARG A 198 10.94 -21.49 -8.89
N PRO A 199 12.21 -21.90 -9.03
CA PRO A 199 13.19 -21.88 -7.94
C PRO A 199 13.61 -20.46 -7.55
N GLN A 200 14.02 -20.28 -6.30
CA GLN A 200 14.72 -19.07 -5.86
C GLN A 200 16.17 -19.05 -6.37
N PRO A 201 16.76 -17.87 -6.65
CA PRO A 201 18.20 -17.76 -6.84
C PRO A 201 18.98 -18.39 -5.67
N GLY A 202 19.86 -19.34 -5.99
CA GLY A 202 20.66 -20.10 -5.03
C GLY A 202 20.01 -21.39 -4.53
N GLU A 203 18.73 -21.64 -4.84
CA GLU A 203 18.03 -22.87 -4.51
C GLU A 203 18.70 -24.07 -5.18
N THR A 204 18.71 -25.22 -4.50
CA THR A 204 19.30 -26.46 -5.02
C THR A 204 18.25 -27.55 -5.10
N TRP A 205 18.02 -28.06 -6.31
CA TRP A 205 17.16 -29.21 -6.59
C TRP A 205 18.01 -30.48 -6.72
N ARG A 206 17.33 -31.62 -6.84
CA ARG A 206 17.92 -32.89 -7.24
C ARG A 206 17.50 -33.20 -8.67
N PHE A 207 18.40 -33.68 -9.52
CA PHE A 207 18.10 -34.01 -10.90
C PHE A 207 18.91 -35.19 -11.45
N ALA A 208 18.45 -35.74 -12.56
CA ALA A 208 19.22 -36.66 -13.41
C ALA A 208 18.91 -36.35 -14.87
N LEU A 209 19.94 -36.35 -15.71
CA LEU A 209 19.79 -36.40 -17.16
C LEU A 209 20.20 -37.80 -17.61
N CYS A 210 19.38 -38.42 -18.43
CA CYS A 210 19.58 -39.79 -18.89
C CYS A 210 19.46 -39.88 -20.42
N ARG A 211 20.07 -40.92 -20.98
CA ARG A 211 20.00 -41.23 -22.41
C ARG A 211 19.87 -42.73 -22.62
N TYR A 212 18.98 -43.12 -23.53
CA TYR A 212 19.01 -44.42 -24.20
C TYR A 212 19.58 -44.24 -25.62
N ASP A 213 20.51 -45.12 -26.00
CA ASP A 213 21.18 -45.15 -27.31
C ASP A 213 21.05 -46.56 -27.92
N TYR A 214 20.34 -46.67 -29.05
CA TYR A 214 19.94 -47.90 -29.71
C TYR A 214 20.75 -48.18 -30.98
N ASP A 215 22.02 -48.56 -30.85
CA ASP A 215 22.82 -49.02 -31.99
C ASP A 215 22.51 -50.49 -32.37
N LYS A 216 22.21 -50.76 -33.65
CA LYS A 216 21.97 -52.09 -34.23
C LYS A 216 23.11 -53.09 -34.01
N LYS A 217 24.33 -52.60 -33.77
CA LYS A 217 25.54 -53.42 -33.54
C LYS A 217 25.64 -53.87 -32.09
N TRP A 218 24.83 -53.33 -31.18
CA TRP A 218 24.86 -53.67 -29.77
C TRP A 218 23.73 -54.66 -29.42
N PRO A 219 23.99 -55.62 -28.51
CA PRO A 219 22.98 -56.62 -28.13
C PRO A 219 21.83 -56.04 -27.31
N GLU A 220 22.06 -54.91 -26.64
CA GLU A 220 21.09 -54.19 -25.80
C GLU A 220 21.37 -52.68 -25.96
N PRO A 221 20.36 -51.81 -25.78
CA PRO A 221 20.57 -50.36 -25.77
C PRO A 221 21.56 -49.95 -24.68
N GLU A 222 22.33 -48.91 -24.95
CA GLU A 222 23.19 -48.31 -23.93
C GLU A 222 22.42 -47.22 -23.18
N LEU A 223 22.29 -47.42 -21.88
CA LEU A 223 21.70 -46.47 -20.96
C LEU A 223 22.84 -45.67 -20.32
N SER A 224 22.72 -44.35 -20.21
CA SER A 224 23.72 -43.52 -19.52
C SER A 224 23.07 -42.37 -18.77
N THR A 225 23.76 -41.86 -17.74
CA THR A 225 23.25 -40.77 -16.89
C THR A 225 24.38 -39.85 -16.42
N CYS A 226 24.04 -38.62 -16.01
CA CYS A 226 24.95 -37.73 -15.29
C CYS A 226 24.88 -37.88 -13.76
N ALA A 227 23.92 -38.63 -13.23
CA ALA A 227 23.68 -38.74 -11.78
C ALA A 227 24.43 -39.93 -11.14
N PRO A 228 24.65 -39.89 -9.80
CA PRO A 228 25.25 -40.99 -9.04
C PRO A 228 24.56 -42.35 -9.19
N LEU A 229 23.23 -42.43 -9.01
CA LEU A 229 22.38 -43.63 -9.15
C LEU A 229 23.04 -44.98 -8.71
N LYS A 230 23.62 -45.00 -7.49
CA LYS A 230 24.59 -46.04 -7.04
C LYS A 230 23.98 -47.39 -6.62
N ASP A 231 22.66 -47.51 -6.48
CA ASP A 231 22.00 -48.72 -5.93
C ASP A 231 21.17 -49.45 -7.00
N LYS A 232 21.67 -50.58 -7.51
CA LYS A 232 20.97 -51.79 -8.02
C LYS A 232 21.82 -52.58 -9.02
N LYS A 233 21.42 -53.83 -9.30
CA LYS A 233 22.00 -54.70 -10.37
C LYS A 233 21.50 -54.34 -11.79
N HIS A 234 20.63 -53.35 -11.94
CA HIS A 234 20.04 -52.88 -13.21
C HIS A 234 19.81 -51.36 -13.16
N ALA A 235 19.72 -50.71 -14.33
CA ALA A 235 19.43 -49.28 -14.42
C ALA A 235 18.03 -48.96 -13.87
N ASP A 236 17.94 -48.05 -12.91
CA ASP A 236 16.68 -47.50 -12.39
C ASP A 236 16.79 -45.98 -12.29
N PHE A 237 16.27 -45.29 -13.30
CA PHE A 237 16.33 -43.83 -13.39
C PHE A 237 15.38 -43.12 -12.45
N HIS A 238 14.45 -43.83 -11.81
CA HIS A 238 13.49 -43.25 -10.87
C HIS A 238 13.99 -43.26 -9.40
N LEU A 239 15.27 -43.57 -9.18
CA LEU A 239 15.91 -43.58 -7.87
C LEU A 239 16.30 -42.14 -7.43
N VAL A 240 15.28 -41.32 -7.20
CA VAL A 240 15.36 -39.88 -6.90
C VAL A 240 16.21 -39.52 -5.67
N GLU A 241 16.43 -40.45 -4.75
CA GLU A 241 17.33 -40.29 -3.61
C GLU A 241 18.81 -40.14 -4.01
N ASN A 242 19.18 -40.69 -5.17
CA ASN A 242 20.56 -40.72 -5.68
C ASN A 242 20.80 -39.76 -6.85
N TYR A 243 19.88 -38.81 -7.06
CA TYR A 243 20.02 -37.75 -8.04
C TYR A 243 21.12 -36.76 -7.66
N ALA A 244 21.75 -36.16 -8.67
CA ALA A 244 22.78 -35.14 -8.48
C ALA A 244 22.15 -33.82 -7.98
N PRO A 245 22.88 -33.00 -7.22
CA PRO A 245 22.42 -31.65 -6.88
C PRO A 245 22.53 -30.69 -8.08
N LEU A 246 21.49 -29.89 -8.31
CA LEU A 246 21.42 -28.83 -9.32
C LEU A 246 21.14 -27.49 -8.64
N ARG A 247 22.06 -26.53 -8.72
CA ARG A 247 21.92 -25.20 -8.14
C ARG A 247 21.50 -24.19 -9.20
N PHE A 248 20.45 -23.43 -8.90
CA PHE A 248 19.97 -22.34 -9.76
C PHE A 248 20.70 -21.05 -9.44
N GLU A 249 21.39 -20.46 -10.41
CA GLU A 249 22.06 -19.18 -10.24
C GLU A 249 21.24 -18.06 -10.87
N GLY A 250 20.90 -17.05 -10.07
CA GLY A 250 20.09 -15.92 -10.52
C GLY A 250 20.84 -14.95 -11.44
N PRO A 251 20.17 -13.89 -11.91
CA PRO A 251 20.75 -12.91 -12.82
C PRO A 251 21.87 -12.07 -12.20
N LEU A 252 22.03 -12.12 -10.87
CA LEU A 252 23.11 -11.50 -10.12
C LEU A 252 23.93 -12.56 -9.36
N PRO A 253 25.27 -12.41 -9.29
CA PRO A 253 26.14 -13.32 -8.53
C PRO A 253 25.75 -13.49 -7.06
N THR A 254 26.01 -14.67 -6.52
CA THR A 254 25.87 -14.95 -5.09
C THR A 254 26.94 -14.19 -4.28
N GLY A 255 26.58 -13.66 -3.11
CA GLY A 255 27.52 -12.94 -2.21
C GLY A 255 27.64 -11.42 -2.42
N GLN A 256 26.79 -10.79 -3.23
CA GLN A 256 26.76 -9.33 -3.39
C GLN A 256 26.38 -8.58 -2.08
N PRO A 257 26.93 -7.38 -1.83
CA PRO A 257 26.76 -6.64 -0.57
C PRO A 257 25.30 -6.36 -0.23
N ALA A 258 25.00 -6.33 1.07
CA ALA A 258 23.66 -6.07 1.59
C ALA A 258 23.11 -4.74 1.03
N VAL A 259 21.92 -4.80 0.42
CA VAL A 259 21.20 -3.61 -0.07
C VAL A 259 20.22 -3.12 0.99
N ARG A 260 20.71 -3.09 2.23
CA ARG A 260 20.00 -2.66 3.43
C ARG A 260 21.00 -1.91 4.30
N ILE A 261 20.52 -0.91 5.03
CA ILE A 261 21.36 -0.07 5.89
C ILE A 261 21.18 -0.47 7.35
N SER A 262 22.27 -0.55 8.10
CA SER A 262 22.19 -0.85 9.53
C SER A 262 21.56 0.32 10.28
N ALA A 263 20.86 0.03 11.38
CA ALA A 263 20.32 1.08 12.26
C ALA A 263 21.43 1.93 12.91
N LYS A 264 22.69 1.48 12.87
CA LYS A 264 23.84 2.26 13.34
C LYS A 264 24.24 3.32 12.33
N ASP A 265 24.10 3.04 11.04
CA ASP A 265 24.53 3.95 9.97
C ASP A 265 23.43 4.94 9.59
N LEU A 266 22.16 4.49 9.55
CA LEU A 266 21.04 5.38 9.27
C LEU A 266 20.65 6.20 10.50
N LYS A 267 20.78 7.53 10.41
CA LYS A 267 20.51 8.44 11.54
C LYS A 267 19.20 9.20 11.43
N VAL A 268 18.44 9.02 10.34
CA VAL A 268 17.16 9.71 10.14
C VAL A 268 16.04 8.99 10.89
N ALA A 269 16.01 9.17 12.21
CA ALA A 269 14.99 8.60 13.09
C ALA A 269 14.60 9.61 14.20
N GLY A 270 13.33 9.59 14.59
CA GLY A 270 12.73 10.56 15.51
C GLY A 270 12.23 11.82 14.80
N SER A 271 12.09 12.91 15.57
CA SER A 271 11.63 14.22 15.11
C SER A 271 12.69 15.30 15.37
N PRO A 272 12.89 16.26 14.44
CA PRO A 272 13.71 17.45 14.68
C PRO A 272 13.08 18.43 15.67
N GLU A 273 11.77 18.33 15.87
CA GLU A 273 11.01 19.23 16.71
C GLU A 273 11.09 18.84 18.18
N PRO A 274 11.03 19.82 19.10
CA PRO A 274 10.93 19.51 20.51
C PRO A 274 9.74 18.61 20.79
N PRO A 275 9.83 17.67 21.76
CA PRO A 275 8.66 16.97 22.24
C PRO A 275 7.48 17.89 22.54
N THR A 276 6.30 17.41 22.20
CA THR A 276 5.07 17.92 22.78
C THR A 276 5.04 17.67 24.30
N PRO A 277 4.38 18.55 25.08
CA PRO A 277 4.32 18.45 26.54
C PRO A 277 3.55 17.22 27.03
N TYR A 278 2.71 16.62 26.19
CA TYR A 278 1.99 15.39 26.47
C TYR A 278 2.24 14.34 25.40
N LYS A 279 1.92 13.10 25.74
CA LYS A 279 1.92 11.94 24.83
C LYS A 279 0.71 11.06 25.13
N THR A 280 0.46 10.09 24.28
CA THR A 280 -0.61 9.12 24.47
C THR A 280 -0.04 7.75 24.86
N VAL A 281 -0.77 7.01 25.68
CA VAL A 281 -0.45 5.61 26.02
C VAL A 281 -1.74 4.78 25.99
N PRO A 282 -1.70 3.48 25.63
CA PRO A 282 -2.90 2.65 25.61
C PRO A 282 -3.63 2.70 26.96
N ALA A 283 -4.94 2.95 26.93
CA ALA A 283 -5.78 3.05 28.13
C ALA A 283 -6.21 1.67 28.63
N TYR A 284 -6.58 0.78 27.69
CA TYR A 284 -7.22 -0.51 27.99
C TYR A 284 -6.56 -1.65 27.22
N PRO A 285 -5.41 -2.17 27.68
CA PRO A 285 -4.74 -3.30 27.03
C PRO A 285 -5.67 -4.53 26.93
N GLY A 286 -5.72 -5.14 25.74
CA GLY A 286 -6.53 -6.34 25.47
C GLY A 286 -7.97 -6.08 25.03
N LEU A 287 -8.48 -4.86 25.15
CA LEU A 287 -9.78 -4.48 24.59
C LEU A 287 -9.71 -4.55 23.06
N LYS A 288 -10.68 -5.23 22.43
CA LYS A 288 -10.78 -5.35 20.97
C LYS A 288 -12.11 -4.77 20.52
N LEU A 289 -12.04 -3.64 19.80
CA LEU A 289 -13.18 -3.00 19.16
C LEU A 289 -12.88 -2.82 17.67
N LYS A 290 -13.93 -2.76 16.85
CA LYS A 290 -13.81 -2.40 15.44
C LYS A 290 -14.35 -1.00 15.24
N PHE A 291 -13.57 -0.14 14.60
CA PHE A 291 -13.96 1.20 14.17
C PHE A 291 -14.82 1.96 15.20
N PRO A 292 -14.31 2.21 16.42
CA PRO A 292 -15.05 2.97 17.42
C PRO A 292 -15.19 4.43 16.97
N ILE A 293 -16.41 4.95 17.03
CA ILE A 293 -16.78 6.29 16.57
C ILE A 293 -16.90 7.24 17.76
N PHE A 294 -17.60 6.82 18.81
CA PHE A 294 -17.82 7.64 20.00
C PHE A 294 -17.89 6.77 21.25
N THR A 295 -17.54 7.33 22.40
CA THR A 295 -17.68 6.66 23.69
C THR A 295 -18.07 7.63 24.80
N CYS A 296 -18.83 7.14 25.78
CA CYS A 296 -19.14 7.87 27.00
C CYS A 296 -19.26 6.93 28.19
N ASN A 297 -19.07 7.49 29.39
CA ASN A 297 -19.30 6.78 30.65
C ASN A 297 -20.81 6.62 30.91
N GLN A 298 -21.25 5.41 31.27
CA GLN A 298 -22.59 5.17 31.77
C GLN A 298 -22.72 5.75 33.20
N PRO A 299 -23.63 6.72 33.43
CA PRO A 299 -23.69 7.48 34.68
C PRO A 299 -23.76 6.60 35.93
N GLY A 300 -22.91 6.90 36.92
CA GLY A 300 -22.88 6.22 38.21
C GLY A 300 -22.29 4.80 38.18
N THR A 301 -21.62 4.41 37.09
CA THR A 301 -21.03 3.08 36.94
C THR A 301 -19.57 3.11 36.50
N ARG A 302 -18.98 1.93 36.32
CA ARG A 302 -17.66 1.74 35.70
C ARG A 302 -17.76 1.14 34.29
N LEU A 303 -18.91 1.33 33.64
CA LEU A 303 -19.21 0.85 32.31
C LEU A 303 -19.07 1.98 31.29
N MET A 304 -18.42 1.69 30.17
CA MET A 304 -18.33 2.60 29.02
C MET A 304 -19.22 2.07 27.91
N LEU A 305 -20.01 2.95 27.28
CA LEU A 305 -20.70 2.64 26.03
C LEU A 305 -19.86 3.13 24.85
N VAL A 306 -19.87 2.38 23.76
CA VAL A 306 -19.13 2.70 22.53
C VAL A 306 -20.01 2.44 21.33
N SER A 307 -20.09 3.40 20.39
CA SER A 307 -20.60 3.13 19.05
C SER A 307 -19.45 2.61 18.18
N CYS A 308 -19.63 1.44 17.58
CA CYS A 308 -18.64 0.75 16.75
C CYS A 308 -19.21 0.48 15.36
N GLN A 309 -18.35 0.32 14.36
CA GLN A 309 -18.73 -0.05 12.99
C GLN A 309 -17.93 -1.26 12.53
N ASP A 310 -18.46 -2.05 11.59
CA ASP A 310 -17.70 -3.17 10.99
C ASP A 310 -16.69 -2.70 9.94
N GLN A 311 -16.96 -1.56 9.31
CA GLN A 311 -16.09 -0.84 8.38
C GLN A 311 -16.48 0.65 8.42
N PRO A 312 -15.61 1.56 7.97
CA PRO A 312 -15.94 2.98 7.94
C PRO A 312 -17.27 3.28 7.24
N TYR A 313 -18.08 4.14 7.84
CA TYR A 313 -19.39 4.58 7.34
C TYR A 313 -20.49 3.50 7.28
N ALA A 314 -20.27 2.35 7.92
CA ALA A 314 -21.30 1.33 8.07
C ALA A 314 -22.32 1.67 9.18
N VAL A 315 -23.42 0.93 9.20
CA VAL A 315 -24.33 0.92 10.35
C VAL A 315 -23.58 0.55 11.63
N SER A 316 -24.04 1.07 12.76
CA SER A 316 -23.31 0.96 14.02
C SER A 316 -23.86 -0.12 14.95
N SER A 317 -22.95 -0.80 15.64
CA SER A 317 -23.26 -1.59 16.83
C SER A 317 -23.00 -0.77 18.09
N ILE A 318 -23.81 -0.95 19.13
CA ILE A 318 -23.52 -0.42 20.46
C ILE A 318 -22.92 -1.51 21.32
N GLN A 319 -21.70 -1.25 21.80
CA GLN A 319 -20.94 -2.13 22.66
C GLN A 319 -20.81 -1.50 24.05
N ARG A 320 -20.69 -2.34 25.07
CA ARG A 320 -20.46 -1.93 26.46
C ARG A 320 -19.32 -2.75 27.07
N PHE A 321 -18.40 -2.09 27.76
CA PHE A 321 -17.34 -2.79 28.50
C PHE A 321 -17.12 -2.19 29.88
N ASN A 322 -16.59 -2.99 30.79
CA ASN A 322 -16.22 -2.56 32.13
C ASN A 322 -14.74 -2.16 32.16
N ILE A 323 -14.43 -0.96 32.63
CA ILE A 323 -13.05 -0.47 32.68
C ILE A 323 -12.16 -1.23 33.66
N ASP A 324 -12.74 -1.93 34.64
CA ASP A 324 -12.00 -2.79 35.57
C ASP A 324 -11.59 -4.12 34.96
N LYS A 325 -12.27 -4.53 33.87
CA LYS A 325 -12.05 -5.79 33.16
C LYS A 325 -12.04 -5.60 31.64
N PRO A 326 -11.18 -4.73 31.10
CA PRO A 326 -11.26 -4.31 29.70
C PRO A 326 -10.89 -5.42 28.70
N ALA A 327 -10.19 -6.46 29.15
CA ALA A 327 -9.81 -7.60 28.31
C ALA A 327 -10.94 -8.62 28.15
N GLU A 328 -12.02 -8.54 28.94
CA GLU A 328 -13.21 -9.34 28.72
C GLU A 328 -13.91 -8.89 27.42
N LYS A 329 -14.58 -9.82 26.73
CA LYS A 329 -15.30 -9.51 25.50
C LYS A 329 -16.35 -8.42 25.80
N PRO A 330 -16.35 -7.28 25.07
CA PRO A 330 -17.39 -6.28 25.22
C PRO A 330 -18.78 -6.89 25.02
N GLU A 331 -19.73 -6.47 25.85
CA GLU A 331 -21.13 -6.82 25.73
C GLU A 331 -21.72 -6.08 24.54
N HIS A 332 -22.28 -6.84 23.60
CA HIS A 332 -23.04 -6.28 22.49
C HIS A 332 -24.46 -5.98 22.95
N LEU A 333 -24.87 -4.70 22.94
CA LEU A 333 -26.21 -4.28 23.34
C LEU A 333 -27.22 -4.42 22.20
N PHE A 334 -26.87 -3.90 21.00
CA PHE A 334 -27.69 -4.03 19.79
C PHE A 334 -26.95 -3.61 18.52
N GLU A 335 -27.48 -4.05 17.37
CA GLU A 335 -27.15 -3.54 16.04
C GLU A 335 -28.17 -2.50 15.59
N SER A 336 -27.70 -1.35 15.13
CA SER A 336 -28.54 -0.28 14.61
C SER A 336 -28.80 -0.44 13.11
N LYS A 337 -29.91 0.14 12.62
CA LYS A 337 -30.14 0.36 11.18
C LYS A 337 -29.48 1.63 10.66
N ASP A 338 -29.02 2.48 11.58
CA ASP A 338 -28.40 3.77 11.29
C ASP A 338 -26.90 3.74 11.67
N SER A 339 -26.13 4.63 11.07
CA SER A 339 -24.81 5.01 11.58
C SER A 339 -24.99 5.90 12.80
N ILE A 340 -24.40 5.53 13.94
CA ILE A 340 -24.50 6.28 15.21
C ILE A 340 -23.21 7.07 15.43
N TYR A 341 -23.34 8.39 15.49
CA TYR A 341 -22.20 9.31 15.62
C TYR A 341 -21.97 9.80 17.04
N ASP A 342 -23.00 9.78 17.89
CA ASP A 342 -22.95 10.34 19.25
C ASP A 342 -23.89 9.58 20.21
N ILE A 343 -23.56 9.57 21.50
CA ILE A 343 -24.30 8.91 22.58
C ILE A 343 -24.40 9.87 23.77
N LEU A 344 -25.61 10.12 24.25
CA LEU A 344 -25.82 11.01 25.39
C LEU A 344 -26.86 10.47 26.36
N PHE A 345 -26.48 10.33 27.63
CA PHE A 345 -27.43 10.02 28.69
C PHE A 345 -28.19 11.26 29.14
N HIS A 346 -29.47 11.08 29.48
CA HIS A 346 -30.25 12.16 30.09
C HIS A 346 -29.60 12.61 31.41
N PRO A 347 -29.61 13.90 31.77
CA PRO A 347 -29.08 14.38 33.07
C PRO A 347 -29.72 13.70 34.27
N LYS A 348 -30.96 13.26 34.13
CA LYS A 348 -31.75 12.48 35.11
C LYS A 348 -31.81 10.98 34.79
N PHE A 349 -30.77 10.42 34.17
CA PHE A 349 -30.75 9.01 33.77
C PHE A 349 -31.09 8.04 34.91
N ALA A 350 -30.63 8.30 36.13
CA ALA A 350 -30.95 7.48 37.29
C ALA A 350 -32.45 7.41 37.62
N GLU A 351 -33.23 8.40 37.19
CA GLU A 351 -34.68 8.50 37.39
C GLU A 351 -35.47 7.96 36.18
N ASN A 352 -35.06 8.32 34.96
CA ASN A 352 -35.85 8.07 33.75
C ASN A 352 -35.28 7.01 32.80
N GLY A 353 -34.02 6.61 32.96
CA GLY A 353 -33.38 5.61 32.11
C GLY A 353 -33.17 6.02 30.65
N PHE A 354 -33.28 7.31 30.31
CA PHE A 354 -33.21 7.74 28.91
C PHE A 354 -31.78 7.89 28.40
N VAL A 355 -31.53 7.31 27.23
CA VAL A 355 -30.30 7.46 26.45
C VAL A 355 -30.65 7.88 25.02
N TYR A 356 -29.89 8.84 24.49
CA TYR A 356 -30.09 9.44 23.18
C TYR A 356 -28.93 9.10 22.25
N PHE A 357 -29.24 8.94 20.97
CA PHE A 357 -28.28 8.68 19.92
C PHE A 357 -28.49 9.66 18.78
N GLY A 358 -27.41 10.30 18.36
CA GLY A 358 -27.36 11.07 17.13
C GLY A 358 -26.96 10.15 15.97
N CYS A 359 -27.80 10.03 14.95
CA CYS A 359 -27.58 9.05 13.90
C CYS A 359 -28.02 9.53 12.51
N ASN A 360 -27.51 8.85 11.48
CA ASN A 360 -27.97 9.01 10.10
C ASN A 360 -28.17 7.64 9.46
N GLY A 361 -29.26 7.50 8.71
CA GLY A 361 -29.57 6.25 8.05
C GLY A 361 -30.77 6.33 7.13
N PRO A 362 -31.17 5.19 6.54
CA PRO A 362 -32.19 5.14 5.49
C PRO A 362 -33.58 5.51 6.02
N SER A 363 -34.41 6.03 5.11
CA SER A 363 -35.84 6.30 5.34
C SER A 363 -36.73 5.60 4.31
N PRO A 364 -38.03 5.41 4.60
CA PRO A 364 -38.95 4.70 3.70
C PRO A 364 -39.08 5.31 2.30
N ASP A 365 -38.78 6.60 2.15
CA ASP A 365 -38.76 7.33 0.89
C ASP A 365 -37.48 7.10 0.06
N GLY A 366 -36.60 6.19 0.50
CA GLY A 366 -35.34 5.87 -0.15
C GLY A 366 -34.23 6.89 0.07
N LYS A 367 -34.48 7.96 0.84
CA LYS A 367 -33.49 9.01 1.16
C LYS A 367 -32.81 8.73 2.50
N LYS A 368 -31.65 9.35 2.73
CA LYS A 368 -30.98 9.33 4.04
C LYS A 368 -31.47 10.48 4.92
N ARG A 369 -31.60 10.22 6.21
CA ARG A 369 -32.01 11.21 7.20
C ARG A 369 -31.14 11.16 8.44
N THR A 370 -30.71 12.34 8.87
CA THR A 370 -30.16 12.52 10.21
C THR A 370 -31.32 12.65 11.20
N ARG A 371 -31.17 12.02 12.35
CA ARG A 371 -32.18 12.00 13.40
C ARG A 371 -31.55 11.85 14.77
N VAL A 372 -32.28 12.29 15.79
CA VAL A 372 -32.00 11.96 17.18
C VAL A 372 -33.03 10.95 17.64
N ILE A 373 -32.57 9.80 18.10
CA ILE A 373 -33.43 8.76 18.67
C ILE A 373 -33.17 8.58 20.15
N ARG A 374 -34.21 8.23 20.90
CA ARG A 374 -34.15 7.95 22.33
C ARG A 374 -34.57 6.50 22.60
N TYR A 375 -33.83 5.82 23.47
CA TYR A 375 -34.23 4.55 24.07
C TYR A 375 -34.36 4.67 25.59
N SER A 376 -35.10 3.75 26.18
CA SER A 376 -35.11 3.47 27.61
C SER A 376 -34.14 2.34 27.94
N MET A 377 -33.34 2.56 28.96
CA MET A 377 -32.44 1.58 29.57
C MET A 377 -32.80 1.44 31.05
N GLU A 378 -32.77 0.21 31.56
CA GLU A 378 -32.94 -0.03 32.99
C GLU A 378 -31.90 0.76 33.80
N THR A 379 -32.31 1.38 34.90
CA THR A 379 -31.43 2.22 35.74
C THR A 379 -30.64 1.45 36.79
N LYS A 380 -30.79 0.12 36.81
CA LYS A 380 -30.12 -0.81 37.72
C LYS A 380 -29.56 -1.99 36.93
N PRO A 381 -28.54 -2.70 37.44
CA PRO A 381 -28.02 -3.91 36.79
C PRO A 381 -29.15 -4.92 36.50
N PRO A 382 -29.18 -5.54 35.31
CA PRO A 382 -28.12 -5.57 34.29
C PRO A 382 -28.10 -4.40 33.29
N PHE A 383 -28.87 -3.32 33.53
CA PHE A 383 -28.93 -2.13 32.67
C PHE A 383 -29.30 -2.49 31.22
N LYS A 384 -30.34 -3.30 31.06
CA LYS A 384 -30.80 -3.74 29.74
C LYS A 384 -31.40 -2.56 28.96
N LEU A 385 -31.04 -2.44 27.69
CA LEU A 385 -31.65 -1.47 26.77
C LEU A 385 -32.90 -2.08 26.11
N ASP A 386 -34.02 -1.40 26.19
CA ASP A 386 -35.26 -1.82 25.54
C ASP A 386 -35.33 -1.26 24.12
N GLN A 387 -35.02 -2.08 23.12
CA GLN A 387 -35.05 -1.65 21.72
C GLN A 387 -36.46 -1.29 21.21
N ALA A 388 -37.53 -1.81 21.84
CA ALA A 388 -38.90 -1.48 21.46
C ALA A 388 -39.31 -0.08 21.91
N SER A 389 -38.59 0.52 22.86
CA SER A 389 -38.85 1.87 23.39
C SER A 389 -38.37 3.01 22.50
N VAL A 390 -37.82 2.71 21.32
CA VAL A 390 -37.24 3.69 20.40
C VAL A 390 -38.24 4.80 20.07
N LYS A 391 -37.80 6.05 20.22
CA LYS A 391 -38.55 7.24 19.80
C LYS A 391 -37.67 8.18 18.99
N THR A 392 -38.15 8.61 17.83
CA THR A 392 -37.53 9.70 17.07
C THR A 392 -37.91 11.03 17.72
N ILE A 393 -36.91 11.81 18.16
CA ILE A 393 -37.10 13.12 18.79
C ILE A 393 -37.22 14.21 17.73
N ILE A 394 -36.28 14.23 16.79
CA ILE A 394 -36.21 15.18 15.67
C ILE A 394 -35.51 14.50 14.49
N GLU A 395 -35.94 14.81 13.27
CA GLU A 395 -35.35 14.27 12.03
C GLU A 395 -35.37 15.27 10.89
N TRP A 396 -34.42 15.15 9.96
CA TRP A 396 -34.36 15.93 8.73
C TRP A 396 -33.60 15.19 7.62
N HIS A 397 -33.83 15.60 6.37
CA HIS A 397 -33.14 15.07 5.20
C HIS A 397 -31.67 15.50 5.18
N SER A 398 -30.75 14.56 5.02
CA SER A 398 -29.30 14.78 4.99
C SER A 398 -28.60 13.65 4.25
N ASP A 399 -27.78 13.99 3.26
CA ASP A 399 -27.07 13.04 2.38
C ASP A 399 -25.57 13.36 2.29
N GLY A 400 -24.96 13.50 3.47
CA GLY A 400 -23.60 13.98 3.66
C GLY A 400 -23.55 15.09 4.71
N HIS A 401 -22.36 15.35 5.25
CA HIS A 401 -22.12 16.33 6.32
C HIS A 401 -23.23 16.32 7.39
N ASN A 402 -23.42 15.15 8.00
CA ASN A 402 -24.71 14.84 8.60
C ASN A 402 -25.02 15.61 9.90
N GLY A 403 -23.99 16.09 10.59
CA GLY A 403 -24.11 16.53 11.98
C GLY A 403 -24.57 15.38 12.89
N GLY A 404 -25.46 15.68 13.83
CA GLY A 404 -26.02 14.71 14.77
C GLY A 404 -25.27 14.64 16.10
N ALA A 405 -24.25 15.46 16.34
CA ALA A 405 -23.71 15.63 17.68
C ALA A 405 -24.75 16.27 18.61
N ILE A 406 -24.82 15.83 19.86
CA ILE A 406 -25.88 16.17 20.83
C ILE A 406 -25.31 16.57 22.19
N ALA A 407 -25.96 17.51 22.88
CA ALA A 407 -25.55 17.94 24.22
C ALA A 407 -26.73 18.44 25.06
N PHE A 408 -26.62 18.34 26.39
CA PHE A 408 -27.50 19.02 27.34
C PHE A 408 -26.75 20.15 28.03
N ASP A 409 -27.39 21.31 28.22
CA ASP A 409 -26.91 22.31 29.16
C ASP A 409 -27.24 21.96 30.62
N ASN A 410 -26.89 22.86 31.54
CA ASN A 410 -27.10 22.67 32.97
C ASN A 410 -28.59 22.72 33.36
N GLU A 411 -29.41 23.37 32.53
CA GLU A 411 -30.85 23.56 32.72
C GLU A 411 -31.68 22.44 32.06
N GLY A 412 -31.03 21.50 31.38
CA GLY A 412 -31.69 20.38 30.70
C GLY A 412 -32.22 20.71 29.30
N ILE A 413 -31.81 21.84 28.72
CA ILE A 413 -32.10 22.15 27.31
C ILE A 413 -31.17 21.32 26.43
N PHE A 414 -31.72 20.81 25.33
CA PHE A 414 -31.04 19.92 24.41
C PHE A 414 -30.59 20.66 23.15
N TYR A 415 -29.34 20.44 22.77
CA TYR A 415 -28.73 20.98 21.57
C TYR A 415 -28.44 19.82 20.61
N VAL A 416 -28.63 20.04 19.31
CA VAL A 416 -28.23 19.11 18.26
C VAL A 416 -27.61 19.87 17.09
N THR A 417 -26.54 19.32 16.53
CA THR A 417 -25.92 19.87 15.31
C THR A 417 -26.54 19.29 14.05
N SER A 418 -26.61 20.08 13.00
CA SER A 418 -26.86 19.63 11.64
C SER A 418 -25.83 20.26 10.70
N GLY A 419 -25.22 19.46 9.82
CA GLY A 419 -24.38 20.03 8.76
C GLY A 419 -25.20 20.40 7.53
N ASP A 420 -24.53 20.79 6.46
CA ASP A 420 -25.15 21.31 5.24
C ASP A 420 -25.95 20.25 4.44
N GLY A 421 -25.88 18.98 4.85
CA GLY A 421 -26.68 17.91 4.28
C GLY A 421 -26.19 17.39 2.93
N THR A 422 -25.04 17.87 2.45
CA THR A 422 -24.40 17.47 1.19
C THR A 422 -23.05 16.81 1.46
N SER A 423 -22.43 16.21 0.45
CA SER A 423 -21.10 15.59 0.59
C SER A 423 -19.96 16.49 0.09
N ASP A 424 -20.26 17.64 -0.53
CA ASP A 424 -19.24 18.53 -1.11
C ASP A 424 -19.80 19.94 -1.32
N SER A 425 -19.03 20.96 -0.91
CA SER A 425 -19.16 22.37 -1.30
C SER A 425 -20.55 23.02 -1.13
N ASP A 426 -21.39 22.47 -0.24
CA ASP A 426 -22.76 22.91 0.03
C ASP A 426 -23.55 23.16 -1.26
N THR A 427 -23.68 22.12 -2.09
CA THR A 427 -24.44 22.20 -3.36
C THR A 427 -25.90 22.56 -3.17
N TRP A 428 -26.42 22.47 -1.94
CA TRP A 428 -27.77 22.87 -1.57
C TRP A 428 -27.87 24.31 -1.05
N VAL A 429 -26.75 25.03 -0.93
CA VAL A 429 -26.66 26.41 -0.45
C VAL A 429 -27.39 26.59 0.89
N SER A 430 -27.22 25.61 1.77
CA SER A 430 -28.01 25.46 2.99
C SER A 430 -27.39 26.14 4.21
N GLY A 431 -26.08 26.41 4.19
CA GLY A 431 -25.38 26.94 5.36
C GLY A 431 -25.95 28.29 5.83
N GLN A 432 -26.32 29.17 4.88
CA GLN A 432 -26.94 30.48 5.15
C GLN A 432 -28.48 30.47 5.06
N ASP A 433 -29.09 29.38 4.62
CA ASP A 433 -30.55 29.25 4.47
C ASP A 433 -31.22 29.05 5.82
N MET A 434 -32.12 29.95 6.20
CA MET A 434 -32.84 29.90 7.48
C MET A 434 -34.09 29.01 7.43
N THR A 435 -34.54 28.60 6.24
CA THR A 435 -35.78 27.84 6.04
C THR A 435 -35.61 26.32 6.21
N ARG A 436 -34.36 25.85 6.34
CA ARG A 436 -34.02 24.43 6.47
C ARG A 436 -33.23 24.15 7.75
N PRO A 437 -33.40 22.98 8.38
CA PRO A 437 -32.68 22.60 9.60
C PRO A 437 -31.26 22.09 9.27
N LEU A 438 -30.55 22.71 8.33
CA LEU A 438 -29.23 22.29 7.83
C LEU A 438 -28.19 23.38 8.08
N GLY A 439 -26.97 22.99 8.44
CA GLY A 439 -25.88 23.88 8.80
C GLY A 439 -26.17 24.68 10.07
N LYS A 440 -26.78 24.03 11.08
CA LYS A 440 -27.30 24.67 12.30
C LYS A 440 -26.76 24.02 13.57
N VAL A 441 -26.77 24.80 14.64
CA VAL A 441 -27.00 24.27 16.00
C VAL A 441 -28.47 24.53 16.32
N LEU A 442 -29.22 23.47 16.59
CA LEU A 442 -30.63 23.52 16.99
C LEU A 442 -30.73 23.40 18.51
N ARG A 443 -31.69 24.10 19.12
CA ARG A 443 -31.96 24.12 20.57
C ARG A 443 -33.43 23.84 20.84
N ILE A 444 -33.70 22.76 21.58
CA ILE A 444 -35.04 22.23 21.87
C ILE A 444 -35.18 21.84 23.35
N ASN A 445 -36.41 21.82 23.86
CA ASN A 445 -36.72 21.39 25.22
C ASN A 445 -37.46 20.04 25.21
N LEU A 446 -36.83 18.99 25.76
CA LEU A 446 -37.39 17.64 25.77
C LEU A 446 -38.39 17.38 26.91
N ASP A 447 -38.37 18.21 27.96
CA ASP A 447 -39.22 18.03 29.16
C ASP A 447 -40.65 18.56 28.95
N LYS A 448 -40.89 19.31 27.86
CA LYS A 448 -42.20 19.92 27.56
C LYS A 448 -42.65 19.65 26.11
N PRO A 449 -42.86 18.39 25.69
CA PRO A 449 -43.36 18.09 24.34
C PRO A 449 -44.63 18.90 24.00
N GLU A 450 -44.68 19.51 22.82
CA GLU A 450 -45.81 20.34 22.39
C GLU A 450 -46.13 20.13 20.89
N GLY A 451 -47.35 20.48 20.47
CA GLY A 451 -47.70 20.53 19.04
C GLY A 451 -47.54 19.21 18.27
N GLY A 452 -47.60 18.06 18.95
CA GLY A 452 -47.39 16.74 18.35
C GLY A 452 -45.92 16.37 18.13
N LYS A 453 -44.96 17.20 18.57
CA LYS A 453 -43.53 16.89 18.60
C LYS A 453 -43.15 16.29 19.95
N GLU A 454 -42.08 15.50 20.00
CA GLU A 454 -41.50 14.97 21.26
C GLU A 454 -40.64 16.02 22.01
N TYR A 455 -40.75 17.30 21.63
CA TYR A 455 -40.05 18.43 22.22
C TYR A 455 -40.88 19.73 22.06
N ALA A 456 -40.52 20.76 22.81
CA ALA A 456 -40.94 22.16 22.59
C ALA A 456 -39.80 23.02 22.09
N VAL A 457 -40.14 24.13 21.42
CA VAL A 457 -39.16 25.15 21.05
C VAL A 457 -39.06 26.18 22.18
N PRO A 458 -37.87 26.42 22.77
CA PRO A 458 -37.70 27.47 23.76
C PRO A 458 -38.09 28.84 23.22
N GLN A 459 -38.91 29.57 23.98
CA GLN A 459 -39.47 30.88 23.58
C GLN A 459 -38.43 32.00 23.47
N ASP A 460 -37.21 31.76 23.96
CA ASP A 460 -36.08 32.66 23.84
C ASP A 460 -35.14 32.30 22.67
N ASN A 461 -35.50 31.35 21.79
CA ASN A 461 -34.71 31.08 20.59
C ASN A 461 -34.62 32.34 19.68
N PRO A 462 -33.45 32.62 19.08
CA PRO A 462 -33.15 33.91 18.46
C PRO A 462 -33.96 34.25 17.21
N PHE A 463 -34.46 33.25 16.49
CA PHE A 463 -35.07 33.43 15.16
C PHE A 463 -36.58 33.21 15.10
N LEU A 464 -37.27 33.11 16.24
CA LEU A 464 -38.72 32.86 16.29
C LEU A 464 -39.56 33.92 15.56
N LYS A 465 -39.06 35.17 15.51
CA LYS A 465 -39.74 36.29 14.84
C LYS A 465 -39.35 36.45 13.37
N LEU A 466 -38.40 35.65 12.87
CA LEU A 466 -37.97 35.70 11.47
C LEU A 466 -38.93 34.82 10.64
N PRO A 467 -39.72 35.39 9.71
CA PRO A 467 -40.70 34.61 8.96
C PRO A 467 -40.05 33.46 8.17
N GLY A 468 -40.61 32.26 8.31
CA GLY A 468 -40.14 31.06 7.61
C GLY A 468 -38.85 30.45 8.16
N ALA A 469 -38.22 31.05 9.18
CA ALA A 469 -37.05 30.47 9.81
C ALA A 469 -37.40 29.21 10.60
N VAL A 470 -36.49 28.23 10.62
CA VAL A 470 -36.59 27.04 11.48
C VAL A 470 -36.53 27.50 12.95
N PRO A 471 -37.62 27.36 13.72
CA PRO A 471 -37.74 27.96 15.05
C PRO A 471 -36.78 27.33 16.07
N GLU A 472 -36.32 26.10 15.83
CA GLU A 472 -35.31 25.41 16.63
C GLU A 472 -33.91 26.03 16.49
N THR A 473 -33.66 26.92 15.52
CA THR A 473 -32.31 27.45 15.24
C THR A 473 -31.76 28.29 16.40
N TRP A 474 -30.59 27.88 16.91
CA TRP A 474 -29.80 28.63 17.90
C TRP A 474 -28.64 29.39 17.26
N ALA A 475 -27.90 28.73 16.36
CA ALA A 475 -26.81 29.29 15.56
C ALA A 475 -26.77 28.61 14.18
N TYR A 476 -26.09 29.19 13.19
CA TYR A 476 -26.07 28.67 11.82
C TYR A 476 -24.76 28.99 11.08
N GLY A 477 -24.65 28.53 9.83
CA GLY A 477 -23.45 28.70 9.01
C GLY A 477 -22.40 27.62 9.22
N LEU A 478 -22.81 26.40 9.58
CA LEU A 478 -21.91 25.25 9.74
C LEU A 478 -21.85 24.39 8.47
N ARG A 479 -20.70 23.75 8.23
CA ARG A 479 -20.50 22.80 7.12
C ARG A 479 -20.74 21.36 7.58
N ASN A 480 -19.79 20.83 8.34
CA ASN A 480 -19.81 19.45 8.84
C ASN A 480 -19.42 19.43 10.32
N PRO A 481 -20.36 19.76 11.22
CA PRO A 481 -20.10 19.75 12.65
C PRO A 481 -20.02 18.31 13.17
N TRP A 482 -18.83 17.84 13.57
CA TRP A 482 -18.56 16.44 13.91
C TRP A 482 -18.76 16.11 15.40
N ARG A 483 -18.19 16.93 16.29
CA ARG A 483 -18.40 16.83 17.75
C ARG A 483 -18.89 18.14 18.32
N MET A 484 -19.77 18.02 19.31
CA MET A 484 -20.26 19.13 20.11
C MET A 484 -20.10 18.81 21.59
N HIS A 485 -19.73 19.81 22.39
CA HIS A 485 -19.56 19.64 23.83
C HIS A 485 -20.07 20.86 24.58
N PHE A 486 -20.89 20.63 25.59
CA PHE A 486 -21.29 21.67 26.54
C PHE A 486 -20.44 21.58 27.81
N ASP A 487 -19.65 22.61 28.05
CA ASP A 487 -18.87 22.80 29.26
C ASP A 487 -19.81 23.21 30.41
N LYS A 488 -20.12 22.25 31.29
CA LYS A 488 -21.02 22.48 32.44
C LYS A 488 -20.48 23.46 33.48
N VAL A 489 -19.16 23.70 33.51
CA VAL A 489 -18.54 24.59 34.51
C VAL A 489 -18.55 26.03 34.02
N LYS A 490 -18.14 26.27 32.77
CA LYS A 490 -18.09 27.62 32.16
C LYS A 490 -19.37 28.01 31.42
N GLY A 491 -20.28 27.06 31.14
CA GLY A 491 -21.46 27.29 30.31
C GLY A 491 -21.12 27.51 28.84
N HIS A 492 -20.00 26.97 28.36
CA HIS A 492 -19.54 27.15 26.99
C HIS A 492 -20.02 26.02 26.09
N LEU A 493 -20.55 26.36 24.91
CA LEU A 493 -20.90 25.38 23.88
C LEU A 493 -19.85 25.39 22.76
N TRP A 494 -19.19 24.27 22.54
CA TRP A 494 -18.13 24.10 21.56
C TRP A 494 -18.57 23.18 20.43
N VAL A 495 -18.19 23.52 19.19
CA VAL A 495 -18.41 22.67 18.01
C VAL A 495 -17.12 22.58 17.20
N GLY A 496 -16.67 21.34 16.92
CA GLY A 496 -15.67 21.08 15.89
C GLY A 496 -16.33 20.93 14.54
N ASN A 497 -15.86 21.68 13.54
CA ASN A 497 -16.42 21.72 12.19
C ASN A 497 -15.34 21.45 11.15
N ASN A 498 -15.60 20.50 10.25
CA ASN A 498 -14.67 20.21 9.16
C ASN A 498 -14.77 21.20 8.02
N GLY A 499 -13.60 21.62 7.54
CA GLY A 499 -13.38 22.46 6.38
C GLY A 499 -13.66 21.78 5.06
N GLN A 500 -13.59 22.56 3.98
CA GLN A 500 -13.74 22.11 2.60
C GLN A 500 -12.41 22.12 1.84
N ASP A 501 -11.74 23.27 1.78
CA ASP A 501 -10.60 23.51 0.89
C ASP A 501 -9.29 23.67 1.66
N LEU A 502 -9.24 24.60 2.62
CA LEU A 502 -7.98 24.98 3.27
C LEU A 502 -8.03 25.10 4.78
N TRP A 503 -9.20 25.16 5.42
CA TRP A 503 -9.29 25.53 6.83
C TRP A 503 -10.22 24.63 7.62
N GLU A 504 -9.75 24.14 8.77
CA GLU A 504 -10.54 23.45 9.78
C GLU A 504 -10.91 24.42 10.93
N GLN A 505 -12.06 24.26 11.60
CA GLN A 505 -12.54 25.23 12.60
C GLN A 505 -13.06 24.64 13.93
N ILE A 506 -12.68 25.26 15.05
CA ILE A 506 -13.41 25.16 16.33
C ILE A 506 -14.24 26.43 16.53
N PHE A 507 -15.55 26.26 16.72
CA PHE A 507 -16.46 27.36 17.02
C PHE A 507 -16.85 27.39 18.50
N PHE A 508 -16.81 28.59 19.08
CA PHE A 508 -17.49 28.91 20.33
C PHE A 508 -18.89 29.41 20.00
N VAL A 509 -19.93 28.63 20.33
CA VAL A 509 -21.30 28.88 19.88
C VAL A 509 -22.07 29.74 20.88
N ARG A 510 -22.57 30.89 20.42
CA ARG A 510 -23.49 31.75 21.15
C ARG A 510 -24.82 31.90 20.41
N LYS A 511 -25.78 32.50 21.12
CA LYS A 511 -27.12 32.80 20.62
C LYS A 511 -27.07 33.67 19.36
N GLY A 512 -27.55 33.14 18.24
CA GLY A 512 -27.73 33.87 16.98
C GLY A 512 -26.47 33.97 16.11
N ASP A 513 -25.39 33.29 16.49
CA ASP A 513 -24.13 33.31 15.74
C ASP A 513 -24.32 32.77 14.32
N ASN A 514 -23.63 33.40 13.37
CA ASN A 514 -23.51 32.99 11.98
C ASN A 514 -22.05 32.71 11.65
N PHE A 515 -21.70 31.46 11.38
CA PHE A 515 -20.32 31.06 11.08
C PHE A 515 -19.95 31.19 9.59
N GLY A 516 -20.85 31.74 8.78
CA GLY A 516 -20.57 32.19 7.43
C GLY A 516 -20.56 31.12 6.34
N TRP A 517 -20.57 29.82 6.67
CA TRP A 517 -20.65 28.77 5.64
C TRP A 517 -21.93 28.94 4.83
N SER A 518 -21.91 28.95 3.49
CA SER A 518 -20.78 28.70 2.58
C SER A 518 -20.33 29.95 1.82
N VAL A 519 -20.60 31.15 2.36
CA VAL A 519 -20.00 32.42 1.87
C VAL A 519 -18.54 32.52 2.33
N MET A 520 -18.27 32.04 3.54
CA MET A 520 -16.97 31.99 4.20
C MET A 520 -16.60 30.55 4.56
N GLU A 521 -15.30 30.25 4.59
CA GLU A 521 -14.72 29.05 5.20
C GLU A 521 -13.84 29.51 6.37
N GLY A 522 -14.33 29.36 7.60
CA GLY A 522 -13.72 29.99 8.77
C GLY A 522 -13.66 31.51 8.63
N SER A 523 -12.49 32.10 8.81
CA SER A 523 -12.27 33.54 8.61
C SER A 523 -12.06 33.95 7.14
N HIS A 524 -12.11 33.01 6.18
CA HIS A 524 -11.64 33.21 4.81
C HIS A 524 -12.77 33.24 3.78
N PRO A 525 -12.69 34.09 2.73
CA PRO A 525 -13.66 34.07 1.63
C PRO A 525 -13.74 32.71 0.94
N PHE A 526 -14.95 32.25 0.66
CA PHE A 526 -15.20 31.03 -0.10
C PHE A 526 -16.05 31.31 -1.35
N TYR A 527 -17.39 31.23 -1.26
CA TYR A 527 -18.29 31.64 -2.35
C TYR A 527 -18.97 32.98 -2.05
N GLN A 528 -18.24 34.08 -2.27
CA GLN A 528 -18.73 35.43 -1.96
C GLN A 528 -19.98 35.85 -2.75
N SER A 529 -20.32 35.16 -3.84
CA SER A 529 -21.53 35.41 -4.62
C SER A 529 -22.79 34.77 -4.02
N ARG A 530 -22.67 33.89 -3.02
CA ARG A 530 -23.82 33.28 -2.34
C ARG A 530 -24.49 34.31 -1.43
N GLN A 531 -25.80 34.16 -1.25
CA GLN A 531 -26.57 35.04 -0.37
C GLN A 531 -26.17 34.80 1.09
N ALA A 532 -25.78 35.87 1.79
CA ALA A 532 -25.52 35.84 3.23
C ALA A 532 -26.83 35.79 4.03
N GLY A 533 -26.77 35.14 5.19
CA GLY A 533 -27.86 35.08 6.16
C GLY A 533 -28.11 36.41 6.88
N PRO A 534 -29.13 36.46 7.76
CA PRO A 534 -29.63 37.71 8.34
C PRO A 534 -28.73 38.35 9.42
N THR A 535 -27.67 37.68 9.88
CA THR A 535 -26.80 38.17 10.96
C THR A 535 -25.32 38.21 10.55
N PRO A 536 -24.49 39.09 11.15
CA PRO A 536 -23.07 39.21 10.82
C PRO A 536 -22.28 37.93 11.06
N PHE A 537 -21.22 37.71 10.27
CA PHE A 537 -20.33 36.56 10.41
C PHE A 537 -19.48 36.65 11.69
N VAL A 538 -19.32 35.52 12.36
CA VAL A 538 -18.50 35.33 13.56
C VAL A 538 -17.29 34.47 13.20
N LYS A 539 -16.11 34.86 13.71
CA LYS A 539 -14.87 34.12 13.47
C LYS A 539 -14.80 32.85 14.33
N PRO A 540 -14.11 31.80 13.86
CA PRO A 540 -13.76 30.66 14.68
C PRO A 540 -13.01 31.06 15.96
N ALA A 541 -13.16 30.27 17.02
CA ALA A 541 -12.31 30.42 18.22
C ALA A 541 -10.89 29.94 17.94
N ALA A 542 -10.75 28.88 17.13
CA ALA A 542 -9.49 28.44 16.54
C ALA A 542 -9.75 27.97 15.10
N GLU A 543 -8.77 28.20 14.22
CA GLU A 543 -8.77 27.68 12.86
C GLU A 543 -7.37 27.17 12.49
N HIS A 544 -7.31 26.08 11.73
CA HIS A 544 -6.06 25.43 11.34
C HIS A 544 -6.03 25.27 9.82
N HIS A 545 -4.90 25.61 9.19
CA HIS A 545 -4.73 25.40 7.75
C HIS A 545 -4.61 23.90 7.44
N HIS A 546 -4.90 23.50 6.19
CA HIS A 546 -4.71 22.12 5.70
C HIS A 546 -3.26 21.63 5.65
N ALA A 547 -2.33 22.55 5.93
CA ALA A 547 -0.93 22.27 6.23
C ALA A 547 -0.67 21.97 7.73
N GLU A 548 -1.70 21.86 8.56
CA GLU A 548 -1.59 21.53 9.99
C GLU A 548 -2.65 20.49 10.42
N ALA A 549 -3.91 20.63 9.96
CA ALA A 549 -5.05 19.76 10.27
C ALA A 549 -5.93 19.56 9.02
N ARG A 550 -6.71 18.47 8.87
CA ARG A 550 -7.53 18.23 7.65
C ARG A 550 -8.91 17.64 7.87
N SER A 551 -9.16 17.11 9.05
CA SER A 551 -10.43 16.54 9.42
C SER A 551 -10.55 16.66 10.94
N LEU A 552 -10.71 17.89 11.38
CA LEU A 552 -10.84 18.27 12.77
C LEU A 552 -12.04 17.61 13.42
N THR A 553 -11.78 16.93 14.52
CA THR A 553 -12.76 16.12 15.22
C THR A 553 -13.59 16.97 16.18
N GLY A 554 -13.00 18.00 16.79
CA GLY A 554 -13.52 18.61 18.01
C GLY A 554 -13.13 17.79 19.25
N GLY A 555 -13.77 18.03 20.40
CA GLY A 555 -13.46 17.30 21.63
C GLY A 555 -14.25 17.76 22.85
N ILE A 556 -13.60 17.86 24.01
CA ILE A 556 -14.25 18.06 25.33
C ILE A 556 -13.52 19.06 26.22
N SER A 557 -14.23 19.69 27.15
CA SER A 557 -13.62 20.49 28.22
C SER A 557 -13.09 19.59 29.35
N TYR A 558 -11.82 19.77 29.73
CA TYR A 558 -11.17 18.95 30.75
C TYR A 558 -11.20 19.61 32.14
N TYR A 559 -11.74 18.90 33.12
CA TYR A 559 -11.73 19.29 34.54
C TYR A 559 -11.24 18.17 35.47
N GLY A 560 -10.71 17.09 34.90
CA GLY A 560 -10.23 15.94 35.66
C GLY A 560 -9.00 16.25 36.51
N LYS A 561 -8.72 15.37 37.48
CA LYS A 561 -7.62 15.57 38.45
C LYS A 561 -6.27 15.05 37.94
N LYS A 562 -6.25 14.26 36.87
CA LYS A 562 -5.05 13.57 36.37
C LYS A 562 -4.06 14.52 35.69
N ILE A 563 -4.56 15.58 35.06
CA ILE A 563 -3.72 16.57 34.36
C ILE A 563 -4.10 18.00 34.80
N PRO A 564 -3.71 18.43 36.02
CA PRO A 564 -4.15 19.71 36.58
C PRO A 564 -3.84 20.93 35.70
N ALA A 565 -2.75 20.87 34.93
CA ALA A 565 -2.32 21.94 34.03
C ALA A 565 -3.29 22.21 32.85
N LEU A 566 -4.18 21.25 32.53
CA LEU A 566 -5.18 21.39 31.47
C LEU A 566 -6.58 21.67 32.02
N LYS A 567 -6.74 21.93 33.32
CA LYS A 567 -8.05 22.23 33.91
C LYS A 567 -8.66 23.48 33.26
N GLY A 568 -9.87 23.35 32.73
CA GLY A 568 -10.61 24.41 32.05
C GLY A 568 -10.30 24.58 30.56
N PHE A 569 -9.37 23.79 30.02
CA PHE A 569 -9.07 23.77 28.59
C PHE A 569 -10.12 22.94 27.84
N TYR A 570 -10.51 23.43 26.67
CA TYR A 570 -11.15 22.63 25.65
C TYR A 570 -10.08 21.86 24.88
N ILE A 571 -10.12 20.53 24.95
CA ILE A 571 -9.18 19.62 24.31
C ILE A 571 -9.83 19.08 23.05
N TYR A 572 -9.12 19.15 21.93
CA TYR A 572 -9.62 18.69 20.64
C TYR A 572 -8.46 18.14 19.80
N GLY A 573 -8.80 17.51 18.68
CA GLY A 573 -7.80 16.94 17.78
C GLY A 573 -8.31 16.79 16.37
N ASP A 574 -7.46 16.19 15.55
CA ASP A 574 -7.68 16.00 14.11
C ASP A 574 -7.57 14.54 13.72
N TYR A 575 -8.54 14.05 12.96
CA TYR A 575 -8.62 12.65 12.52
C TYR A 575 -7.52 12.28 11.52
N SER A 576 -7.12 13.20 10.63
CA SER A 576 -6.17 12.88 9.55
C SER A 576 -4.72 12.86 10.03
N THR A 577 -4.37 13.83 10.87
CA THR A 577 -3.01 14.10 11.34
C THR A 577 -2.72 13.53 12.71
N GLY A 578 -3.73 13.27 13.54
CA GLY A 578 -3.58 12.77 14.90
C GLY A 578 -3.07 13.82 15.90
N LYS A 579 -2.94 15.08 15.49
CA LYS A 579 -2.57 16.18 16.39
C LYS A 579 -3.68 16.46 17.41
N ILE A 580 -3.26 16.86 18.61
CA ILE A 580 -4.13 17.19 19.74
C ILE A 580 -3.73 18.57 20.25
N TRP A 581 -4.71 19.47 20.37
CA TRP A 581 -4.54 20.81 20.91
C TRP A 581 -5.40 21.03 22.15
N GLY A 582 -5.02 22.05 22.91
CA GLY A 582 -5.75 22.54 24.06
C GLY A 582 -5.92 24.04 23.99
N MET A 583 -7.14 24.50 24.23
CA MET A 583 -7.50 25.91 24.21
C MET A 583 -8.20 26.32 25.50
N ASP A 584 -7.66 27.32 26.20
CA ASP A 584 -8.37 28.02 27.27
C ASP A 584 -9.03 29.28 26.71
N HIS A 585 -10.29 29.48 27.05
CA HIS A 585 -11.13 30.56 26.57
C HIS A 585 -11.91 31.14 27.75
N ASP A 586 -11.94 32.47 27.87
CA ASP A 586 -12.55 33.22 28.98
C ASP A 586 -14.02 33.59 28.75
N GLY A 587 -14.57 33.22 27.59
CA GLY A 587 -15.93 33.55 27.16
C GLY A 587 -15.98 34.75 26.21
N ASN A 588 -14.86 35.44 25.99
CA ASN A 588 -14.72 36.50 25.00
C ASN A 588 -13.62 36.19 23.97
N ARG A 589 -12.46 35.71 24.42
CA ARG A 589 -11.30 35.41 23.58
C ARG A 589 -10.55 34.16 24.05
N VAL A 590 -9.69 33.65 23.16
CA VAL A 590 -8.69 32.64 23.50
C VAL A 590 -7.62 33.27 24.40
N VAL A 591 -7.44 32.68 25.59
CA VAL A 591 -6.42 33.07 26.57
C VAL A 591 -5.11 32.32 26.29
N LYS A 592 -5.21 31.04 25.96
CA LYS A 592 -4.06 30.19 25.65
C LYS A 592 -4.45 29.12 24.65
N HIS A 593 -3.56 28.84 23.71
CA HIS A 593 -3.71 27.79 22.71
C HIS A 593 -2.37 27.06 22.58
N LEU A 594 -2.38 25.74 22.69
CA LEU A 594 -1.18 24.90 22.70
C LEU A 594 -1.41 23.64 21.88
N GLU A 595 -0.39 23.21 21.14
CA GLU A 595 -0.28 21.82 20.72
C GLU A 595 0.13 20.97 21.93
N LEU A 596 -0.67 19.95 22.24
CA LEU A 596 -0.51 19.09 23.41
C LEU A 596 0.22 17.80 23.08
N ALA A 597 -0.10 17.19 21.94
CA ALA A 597 0.50 15.96 21.46
C ALA A 597 0.45 15.87 19.93
N ASP A 598 1.53 15.35 19.35
CA ASP A 598 1.62 14.97 17.94
C ASP A 598 1.60 13.44 17.87
N THR A 599 0.54 12.86 17.30
CA THR A 599 0.31 11.40 17.32
C THR A 599 -0.07 10.91 15.94
N SER A 600 -0.11 9.58 15.73
CA SER A 600 -0.57 8.97 14.49
C SER A 600 -2.04 8.52 14.52
N HIS A 601 -2.77 8.85 15.59
CA HIS A 601 -4.10 8.31 15.86
C HIS A 601 -5.16 8.84 14.90
N GLN A 602 -6.12 7.99 14.51
CA GLN A 602 -7.30 8.40 13.75
C GLN A 602 -8.40 8.83 14.73
N ILE A 603 -8.27 10.04 15.26
CA ILE A 603 -9.06 10.50 16.41
C ILE A 603 -10.52 10.72 16.02
N THR A 604 -11.44 9.87 16.50
CA THR A 604 -12.89 10.00 16.23
C THR A 604 -13.64 10.73 17.33
N ALA A 605 -13.13 10.70 18.57
CA ALA A 605 -13.72 11.38 19.71
C ALA A 605 -12.72 11.52 20.88
N PHE A 606 -13.09 12.34 21.86
CA PHE A 606 -12.49 12.39 23.19
C PHE A 606 -13.56 12.08 24.24
N ALA A 607 -13.15 11.47 25.35
CA ALA A 607 -14.05 11.16 26.46
C ALA A 607 -13.31 11.22 27.81
N LEU A 608 -14.07 11.21 28.89
CA LEU A 608 -13.55 10.91 30.23
C LEU A 608 -14.03 9.52 30.64
N ASP A 609 -13.12 8.76 31.25
CA ASP A 609 -13.48 7.54 31.95
C ASP A 609 -13.92 7.84 33.41
N PRO A 610 -14.48 6.85 34.14
CA PRO A 610 -14.83 7.00 35.55
C PRO A 610 -13.70 7.43 36.50
N ASP A 611 -12.43 7.35 36.07
CA ASP A 611 -11.24 7.68 36.87
C ASP A 611 -10.62 9.04 36.46
N ASP A 612 -11.37 9.86 35.71
CA ASP A 612 -10.98 11.18 35.18
C ASP A 612 -9.80 11.14 34.19
N ASN A 613 -9.49 10.00 33.58
CA ASN A 613 -8.51 9.95 32.50
C ASN A 613 -9.12 10.54 31.22
N LEU A 614 -8.36 11.41 30.57
CA LEU A 614 -8.69 11.94 29.25
C LEU A 614 -8.40 10.88 28.20
N LEU A 615 -9.45 10.31 27.61
CA LEU A 615 -9.38 9.31 26.57
C LEU A 615 -9.34 9.96 25.18
N VAL A 616 -8.51 9.38 24.31
CA VAL A 616 -8.47 9.59 22.86
C VAL A 616 -8.99 8.32 22.21
N VAL A 617 -10.06 8.44 21.43
CA VAL A 617 -10.69 7.32 20.71
C VAL A 617 -10.05 7.21 19.34
N ASP A 618 -9.30 6.14 19.09
CA ASP A 618 -8.69 5.88 17.78
C ASP A 618 -9.57 4.93 16.96
N HIS A 619 -9.87 5.32 15.73
CA HIS A 619 -10.68 4.56 14.78
C HIS A 619 -10.12 3.16 14.49
N GLN A 620 -8.84 2.92 14.79
CA GLN A 620 -8.20 1.60 14.66
C GLN A 620 -8.58 0.60 15.77
N GLY A 621 -9.43 1.00 16.74
CA GLY A 621 -9.97 0.10 17.75
C GLY A 621 -9.25 0.15 19.10
N ILE A 622 -8.32 1.09 19.29
CA ILE A 622 -7.57 1.28 20.53
C ILE A 622 -8.04 2.58 21.20
N PHE A 623 -8.18 2.56 22.52
CA PHE A 623 -8.32 3.79 23.29
C PHE A 623 -6.98 4.13 23.93
N TYR A 624 -6.61 5.40 23.84
CA TYR A 624 -5.42 5.93 24.49
C TYR A 624 -5.82 6.90 25.59
N LYS A 625 -4.95 7.06 26.59
CA LYS A 625 -5.05 8.16 27.55
C LYS A 625 -3.94 9.17 27.29
N LEU A 626 -4.25 10.45 27.42
CA LEU A 626 -3.27 11.52 27.40
C LEU A 626 -2.52 11.55 28.75
N VAL A 627 -1.20 11.63 28.71
CA VAL A 627 -0.33 11.70 29.90
C VAL A 627 0.79 12.72 29.68
N GLU A 628 1.32 13.28 30.76
CA GLU A 628 2.49 14.16 30.68
C GLU A 628 3.69 13.45 30.04
N ASN A 629 4.41 14.19 29.20
CA ASN A 629 5.63 13.70 28.57
C ASN A 629 6.83 14.00 29.48
N ASP A 630 7.71 13.02 29.63
CA ASP A 630 8.96 13.23 30.37
C ASP A 630 9.97 13.93 29.46
N LEU A 631 10.00 15.25 29.57
CA LEU A 631 10.88 16.12 28.78
C LEU A 631 12.34 16.06 29.27
N SER A 632 12.62 15.40 30.40
CA SER A 632 13.99 15.30 30.95
C SER A 632 14.82 14.19 30.31
N LYS A 633 14.19 13.25 29.58
CA LYS A 633 14.89 12.12 28.97
C LYS A 633 15.74 12.55 27.77
N PRO A 634 17.05 12.18 27.71
CA PRO A 634 17.87 12.43 26.55
C PRO A 634 17.35 11.66 25.33
N ARG A 635 17.38 12.30 24.17
CA ARG A 635 16.85 11.75 22.91
C ARG A 635 17.93 11.72 21.84
N PRO A 636 17.86 10.78 20.88
CA PRO A 636 18.71 10.83 19.70
C PRO A 636 18.54 12.18 19.01
N SER A 637 19.65 12.83 18.66
CA SER A 637 19.62 14.04 17.87
C SER A 637 19.16 13.70 16.45
N PHE A 638 18.09 14.33 15.98
CA PHE A 638 17.70 14.25 14.58
C PHE A 638 18.72 15.02 13.72
N PRO A 639 19.16 14.48 12.57
CA PRO A 639 20.15 15.13 11.71
C PRO A 639 19.60 16.46 11.17
N ARG A 640 20.32 17.56 11.42
CA ARG A 640 19.98 18.89 10.88
C ARG A 640 20.76 19.20 9.61
N LYS A 641 21.82 18.44 9.32
CA LYS A 641 22.56 18.48 8.06
C LYS A 641 22.43 17.18 7.29
N LEU A 642 22.49 17.26 5.96
CA LEU A 642 22.40 16.07 5.11
C LEU A 642 23.56 15.10 5.36
N SER A 643 24.75 15.62 5.69
CA SER A 643 25.92 14.81 6.06
C SER A 643 25.75 13.98 7.33
N GLU A 644 24.84 14.39 8.21
CA GLU A 644 24.55 13.69 9.48
C GLU A 644 23.58 12.52 9.31
N THR A 645 22.92 12.41 8.15
CA THR A 645 21.84 11.43 7.92
C THR A 645 22.34 9.99 7.77
N GLY A 646 23.59 9.80 7.36
CA GLY A 646 24.15 8.50 6.97
C GLY A 646 23.72 8.00 5.58
N LEU A 647 22.92 8.78 4.84
CA LEU A 647 22.45 8.39 3.50
C LEU A 647 23.49 8.61 2.40
N PHE A 648 24.48 9.49 2.65
CA PHE A 648 25.54 9.82 1.71
C PHE A 648 26.89 9.47 2.32
N LYS A 649 27.71 8.73 1.58
CA LYS A 649 29.13 8.54 1.94
C LYS A 649 29.86 9.88 1.90
N GLN A 650 29.49 10.74 0.96
CA GLN A 650 30.03 12.09 0.82
C GLN A 650 28.95 13.01 0.22
N VAL A 651 28.59 14.09 0.92
CA VAL A 651 27.58 15.05 0.46
C VAL A 651 28.10 15.90 -0.69
N LYS A 652 29.33 16.43 -0.57
CA LYS A 652 30.03 17.08 -1.69
C LYS A 652 30.19 16.09 -2.84
N GLY A 653 29.63 16.41 -4.00
CA GLY A 653 29.59 15.50 -5.15
C GLY A 653 28.52 14.41 -5.07
N ARG A 654 27.70 14.40 -4.02
CA ARG A 654 26.52 13.53 -3.82
C ARG A 654 26.79 12.04 -4.02
N VAL A 655 27.83 11.52 -3.37
CA VAL A 655 28.14 10.08 -3.41
C VAL A 655 27.21 9.35 -2.42
N PRO A 656 26.21 8.59 -2.89
CA PRO A 656 25.26 7.91 -2.01
C PRO A 656 25.95 6.78 -1.22
N HIS A 657 25.39 6.42 -0.07
CA HIS A 657 25.79 5.19 0.61
C HIS A 657 25.47 3.98 -0.26
N ALA A 658 26.29 2.92 -0.22
CA ALA A 658 26.18 1.77 -1.12
C ALA A 658 24.86 0.98 -1.00
N ALA A 659 24.15 1.15 0.12
CA ALA A 659 22.83 0.56 0.35
C ALA A 659 21.67 1.31 -0.33
N LEU A 660 21.89 2.54 -0.83
CA LEU A 660 20.85 3.29 -1.54
C LEU A 660 20.68 2.71 -2.95
N ILE A 661 19.46 2.30 -3.27
CA ILE A 661 19.11 1.74 -4.58
C ILE A 661 18.59 2.87 -5.46
N PRO A 662 19.32 3.26 -6.52
CA PRO A 662 18.83 4.25 -7.45
C PRO A 662 17.65 3.68 -8.24
N TYR A 663 16.68 4.53 -8.56
CA TYR A 663 15.57 4.13 -9.40
C TYR A 663 15.03 5.30 -10.23
N SER A 664 14.25 4.97 -11.26
CA SER A 664 13.47 5.91 -12.06
C SER A 664 12.03 5.41 -12.22
N VAL A 665 11.15 6.29 -12.67
CA VAL A 665 9.73 6.01 -12.87
C VAL A 665 9.37 6.22 -14.33
N ASN A 666 8.35 5.51 -14.84
CA ASN A 666 7.89 5.64 -16.22
C ASN A 666 7.29 7.02 -16.53
N ALA A 667 6.45 7.54 -15.65
CA ALA A 667 5.82 8.85 -15.77
C ALA A 667 6.19 9.74 -14.56
N PRO A 668 7.13 10.68 -14.70
CA PRO A 668 7.51 11.55 -13.59
C PRO A 668 6.43 12.62 -13.33
N LEU A 669 6.10 12.85 -12.05
CA LEU A 669 5.36 14.02 -11.59
C LEU A 669 6.07 15.31 -12.04
N TRP A 670 5.36 16.32 -12.52
CA TRP A 670 5.90 17.65 -12.83
C TRP A 670 6.44 18.34 -11.56
N SER A 671 7.56 19.04 -11.65
CA SER A 671 8.19 19.71 -10.50
C SER A 671 8.96 20.96 -10.92
N ASP A 672 8.30 21.84 -11.67
CA ASP A 672 8.83 23.14 -12.11
C ASP A 672 10.20 23.04 -12.80
N ASN A 673 10.28 22.18 -13.84
CA ASN A 673 11.51 21.83 -14.58
C ASN A 673 12.64 21.17 -13.78
N ALA A 674 12.41 20.77 -12.53
CA ALA A 674 13.48 20.15 -11.75
C ALA A 674 13.87 18.76 -12.27
N HIS A 675 15.18 18.60 -12.48
CA HIS A 675 15.82 17.29 -12.58
C HIS A 675 15.70 16.55 -11.24
N LYS A 676 15.47 15.23 -11.29
CA LYS A 676 15.23 14.40 -10.10
C LYS A 676 16.08 13.15 -10.08
N GLU A 677 16.87 13.00 -9.03
CA GLU A 677 17.47 11.72 -8.63
C GLU A 677 16.64 11.08 -7.53
N ARG A 678 16.49 9.75 -7.57
CA ARG A 678 15.68 9.01 -6.60
C ARG A 678 16.43 7.79 -6.10
N PHE A 679 16.32 7.56 -4.80
CA PHE A 679 16.85 6.38 -4.14
C PHE A 679 15.83 5.82 -3.17
N LEU A 680 15.87 4.51 -2.94
CA LEU A 680 15.21 3.87 -1.82
C LEU A 680 16.24 3.12 -0.99
N VAL A 681 16.03 3.05 0.33
CA VAL A 681 16.84 2.26 1.24
C VAL A 681 15.96 1.62 2.31
N LEU A 682 16.26 0.36 2.63
CA LEU A 682 15.56 -0.40 3.66
C LEU A 682 16.48 -0.61 4.87
N PRO A 683 15.92 -0.69 6.10
CA PRO A 683 16.68 -1.10 7.27
C PRO A 683 17.18 -2.54 7.10
N GLU A 684 18.22 -2.93 7.83
CA GLU A 684 18.75 -4.30 7.78
C GLU A 684 17.68 -5.33 8.16
N LEU A 685 16.91 -5.06 9.21
CA LEU A 685 15.91 -5.96 9.75
C LEU A 685 14.53 -5.29 9.79
N GLY A 686 13.49 -6.09 9.56
CA GLY A 686 12.10 -5.72 9.83
C GLY A 686 11.74 -5.90 11.30
N ALA A 687 10.50 -5.57 11.65
CA ALA A 687 9.97 -5.70 13.02
C ALA A 687 9.94 -7.15 13.55
N ASP A 688 10.00 -8.14 12.65
CA ASP A 688 10.06 -9.57 12.96
C ASP A 688 11.49 -10.10 13.17
N GLY A 689 12.50 -9.23 13.10
CA GLY A 689 13.91 -9.59 13.23
C GLY A 689 14.50 -10.29 12.00
N LYS A 690 13.75 -10.38 10.89
CA LYS A 690 14.23 -10.93 9.62
C LYS A 690 14.71 -9.81 8.69
N PRO A 691 15.49 -10.12 7.63
CA PRO A 691 15.85 -9.12 6.62
C PRO A 691 14.61 -8.42 6.08
N SER A 692 14.60 -7.08 6.11
CA SER A 692 13.38 -6.34 5.79
C SER A 692 13.00 -6.48 4.31
N THR A 693 11.71 -6.50 3.99
CA THR A 693 11.18 -6.58 2.61
C THR A 693 10.13 -5.49 2.35
N ILE A 694 9.87 -5.23 1.08
CA ILE A 694 8.82 -4.34 0.57
C ILE A 694 7.62 -5.21 0.19
N ASP A 695 6.46 -4.94 0.77
CA ASP A 695 5.24 -5.66 0.41
C ASP A 695 4.58 -5.02 -0.81
N ILE A 696 4.41 -5.82 -1.85
CA ILE A 696 3.71 -5.39 -3.05
C ILE A 696 2.22 -5.25 -2.74
N ALA A 697 1.65 -4.10 -3.13
CA ALA A 697 0.23 -3.80 -3.01
C ALA A 697 -0.39 -3.79 -4.42
N THR A 698 -1.60 -4.33 -4.56
CA THR A 698 -2.16 -4.67 -5.88
C THR A 698 -2.56 -3.49 -6.76
N ASN A 699 -2.88 -2.31 -6.18
CA ASN A 699 -3.42 -1.19 -6.95
C ASN A 699 -2.79 0.18 -6.64
N ARG A 700 -1.88 0.30 -5.65
CA ARG A 700 -1.34 1.61 -5.18
C ARG A 700 0.15 1.50 -4.82
N GLY A 701 0.70 2.49 -4.11
CA GLY A 701 2.09 2.42 -3.65
C GLY A 701 2.38 1.15 -2.85
N TRP A 702 3.60 0.62 -2.94
CA TRP A 702 4.02 -0.53 -2.12
C TRP A 702 4.10 -0.17 -0.63
N ASN A 703 4.04 -1.19 0.25
CA ASN A 703 4.25 -0.99 1.68
C ASN A 703 5.71 -1.24 2.05
N PHE A 704 6.30 -0.28 2.75
CA PHE A 704 7.68 -0.36 3.20
C PHE A 704 7.74 -0.65 4.71
N PRO A 705 8.81 -1.31 5.18
CA PRO A 705 9.02 -1.57 6.60
C PRO A 705 9.39 -0.27 7.33
N ASP A 706 9.08 -0.20 8.63
CA ASP A 706 9.56 0.88 9.50
C ASP A 706 11.09 0.97 9.46
N GLY A 707 11.61 2.19 9.35
CA GLY A 707 13.02 2.50 9.12
C GLY A 707 13.38 2.72 7.64
N ALA A 708 12.47 2.44 6.70
CA ALA A 708 12.72 2.72 5.29
C ALA A 708 12.79 4.21 4.99
N VAL A 709 13.66 4.61 4.06
CA VAL A 709 13.80 5.99 3.61
C VAL A 709 13.77 6.07 2.09
N LEU A 710 12.90 6.94 1.57
CA LEU A 710 12.86 7.31 0.16
C LEU A 710 13.52 8.67 0.01
N VAL A 711 14.52 8.76 -0.85
CA VAL A 711 15.32 9.96 -1.08
C VAL A 711 15.00 10.49 -2.46
N LYS A 712 14.72 11.79 -2.57
CA LYS A 712 14.53 12.49 -3.84
C LYS A 712 15.31 13.80 -3.82
N SER A 713 16.30 13.93 -4.70
CA SER A 713 17.08 15.16 -4.85
C SER A 713 16.64 15.91 -6.09
N PHE A 714 16.54 17.22 -5.98
CA PHE A 714 16.06 18.13 -7.03
C PHE A 714 17.15 19.12 -7.43
N ALA A 715 17.32 19.28 -8.75
CA ALA A 715 18.21 20.29 -9.32
C ALA A 715 17.50 21.10 -10.40
N LEU A 716 17.81 22.40 -10.47
CA LEU A 716 17.34 23.30 -11.51
C LEU A 716 18.45 23.55 -12.54
N ASP A 717 18.06 23.64 -13.80
CA ASP A 717 18.95 24.11 -14.87
C ASP A 717 19.09 25.63 -14.74
N ILE A 718 20.25 26.09 -14.25
CA ILE A 718 20.51 27.53 -14.03
C ILE A 718 21.09 28.22 -15.27
N GLN A 719 21.42 27.44 -16.30
CA GLN A 719 21.82 27.92 -17.63
C GLN A 719 21.14 27.04 -18.71
N PRO A 720 20.02 27.50 -19.30
CA PRO A 720 19.29 26.73 -20.30
C PRO A 720 20.20 26.29 -21.47
N GLY A 721 20.13 25.00 -21.83
CA GLY A 721 20.94 24.42 -22.91
C GLY A 721 22.32 23.87 -22.48
N ASN A 722 22.70 24.00 -21.21
CA ASN A 722 23.92 23.39 -20.66
C ASN A 722 23.59 22.41 -19.51
N PRO A 723 23.35 21.12 -19.81
CA PRO A 723 22.98 20.12 -18.80
C PRO A 723 24.02 19.87 -17.70
N ALA A 724 25.27 20.34 -17.89
CA ALA A 724 26.34 20.24 -16.90
C ALA A 724 26.26 21.34 -15.82
N MET A 725 25.54 22.44 -16.07
CA MET A 725 25.38 23.57 -15.15
C MET A 725 24.04 23.50 -14.43
N LYS A 726 23.94 22.54 -13.51
CA LYS A 726 22.79 22.34 -12.62
C LYS A 726 23.08 22.84 -11.22
N LYS A 727 22.10 23.47 -10.58
CA LYS A 727 22.14 23.81 -9.15
C LYS A 727 21.20 22.90 -8.39
N TRP A 728 21.72 22.14 -7.43
CA TRP A 728 20.91 21.38 -6.48
C TRP A 728 20.28 22.36 -5.50
N VAL A 729 18.97 22.21 -5.32
CA VAL A 729 18.17 23.10 -4.48
C VAL A 729 17.65 22.34 -3.26
N GLU A 730 17.22 21.09 -3.45
CA GLU A 730 16.57 20.33 -2.38
C GLU A 730 16.96 18.85 -2.39
N THR A 731 17.14 18.25 -1.22
CA THR A 731 17.03 16.80 -1.02
C THR A 731 15.88 16.53 -0.05
N ARG A 732 14.85 15.84 -0.54
CA ARG A 732 13.66 15.46 0.22
C ARG A 732 13.74 14.01 0.64
N LEU A 733 13.49 13.76 1.92
CA LEU A 733 13.39 12.44 2.52
C LEU A 733 11.93 12.14 2.84
N LEU A 734 11.46 10.94 2.53
CA LEU A 734 10.24 10.39 3.11
C LEU A 734 10.65 9.19 3.96
N THR A 735 10.41 9.24 5.26
CA THR A 735 10.88 8.22 6.21
C THR A 735 9.68 7.47 6.78
N LYS A 736 9.75 6.14 6.79
CA LYS A 736 8.77 5.30 7.47
C LYS A 736 9.20 5.11 8.93
N GLN A 737 8.39 5.54 9.88
CA GLN A 737 8.68 5.45 11.30
C GLN A 737 7.39 5.23 12.08
N GLU A 738 7.39 4.29 13.04
CA GLU A 738 6.23 3.98 13.90
C GLU A 738 4.93 3.74 13.11
N GLY A 739 5.03 3.03 11.98
CA GLY A 739 3.87 2.73 11.14
C GLY A 739 3.38 3.92 10.31
N GLU A 740 4.06 5.07 10.29
CA GLU A 740 3.68 6.26 9.53
C GLU A 740 4.80 6.80 8.64
N TRP A 741 4.44 7.62 7.65
CA TRP A 741 5.40 8.30 6.78
C TRP A 741 5.54 9.77 7.18
N VAL A 742 6.76 10.28 7.18
CA VAL A 742 7.04 11.70 7.47
C VAL A 742 8.01 12.25 6.43
N GLY A 743 7.74 13.45 5.92
CA GLY A 743 8.56 14.14 4.92
C GLY A 743 9.52 15.16 5.54
N TYR A 744 10.77 15.19 5.09
CA TYR A 744 11.79 16.17 5.49
C TYR A 744 12.48 16.76 4.28
N SER A 745 12.57 18.08 4.21
CA SER A 745 13.24 18.79 3.10
C SER A 745 14.57 19.36 3.59
N TYR A 746 15.66 19.10 2.87
CA TYR A 746 16.98 19.69 3.12
C TYR A 746 17.30 20.65 1.97
N ARG A 747 17.63 21.91 2.30
CA ARG A 747 18.02 22.96 1.37
C ARG A 747 19.52 22.93 1.14
N TRP A 748 19.94 22.79 -0.11
CA TRP A 748 21.35 22.86 -0.48
C TRP A 748 21.93 24.27 -0.30
N ASN A 749 23.17 24.35 0.16
CA ASN A 749 23.90 25.60 0.27
C ASN A 749 24.45 26.07 -1.10
N GLU A 750 24.90 27.32 -1.18
CA GLU A 750 25.48 27.89 -2.40
C GLU A 750 26.78 27.20 -2.84
N ALA A 751 27.56 26.67 -1.89
CA ALA A 751 28.80 25.95 -2.15
C ALA A 751 28.58 24.53 -2.75
N GLN A 752 27.34 24.03 -2.74
CA GLN A 752 26.94 22.71 -3.23
C GLN A 752 27.70 21.55 -2.56
N ASP A 753 28.05 21.73 -1.28
CA ASP A 753 28.78 20.75 -0.47
C ASP A 753 28.06 20.30 0.80
N GLU A 754 26.95 20.94 1.16
CA GLU A 754 26.09 20.57 2.28
C GLU A 754 24.62 20.98 2.02
N ALA A 755 23.68 20.36 2.73
CA ALA A 755 22.30 20.82 2.79
C ALA A 755 21.76 20.84 4.24
N ASP A 756 21.03 21.90 4.59
CA ASP A 756 20.47 22.13 5.92
C ASP A 756 18.98 21.79 5.95
N LEU A 757 18.51 21.19 7.04
CA LEU A 757 17.10 20.87 7.26
C LEU A 757 16.24 22.16 7.22
N VAL A 758 15.20 22.15 6.39
CA VAL A 758 14.20 23.21 6.33
C VAL A 758 13.26 23.11 7.53
N GLU A 759 12.91 24.25 8.11
CA GLU A 759 11.94 24.37 9.22
C GLU A 759 10.60 23.68 8.94
N ALA A 760 9.88 23.30 9.99
CA ALA A 760 8.63 22.53 9.87
C ALA A 760 7.55 23.21 9.02
N SER A 761 7.51 24.55 9.02
CA SER A 761 6.56 25.38 8.27
C SER A 761 6.84 25.44 6.76
N GLY A 762 7.95 24.85 6.29
CA GLY A 762 8.38 25.03 4.91
C GLY A 762 8.97 26.42 4.67
N ARG A 763 9.27 26.72 3.40
CA ARG A 763 9.93 27.95 2.96
C ARG A 763 9.74 28.16 1.46
N ASP A 764 9.70 29.42 1.03
CA ASP A 764 9.94 29.80 -0.36
C ASP A 764 11.33 30.45 -0.53
N GLU A 765 11.96 30.19 -1.67
CA GLU A 765 13.24 30.78 -2.04
C GLU A 765 13.25 31.19 -3.51
N LYS A 766 13.82 32.36 -3.82
CA LYS A 766 14.04 32.79 -5.20
C LYS A 766 15.38 32.27 -5.69
N ILE A 767 15.36 31.52 -6.78
CA ILE A 767 16.54 31.00 -7.48
C ILE A 767 16.71 31.77 -8.78
N GLU A 768 17.89 32.35 -8.97
CA GLU A 768 18.25 33.03 -10.21
C GLU A 768 18.59 32.02 -11.32
N ILE A 769 18.00 32.22 -12.49
CA ILE A 769 18.22 31.43 -13.71
C ILE A 769 18.77 32.37 -14.78
N ALA A 770 19.95 32.05 -15.31
CA ALA A 770 20.55 32.85 -16.38
C ALA A 770 19.70 32.78 -17.66
N GLY A 771 19.57 33.91 -18.35
CA GLY A 771 18.85 33.94 -19.62
C GLY A 771 19.55 33.10 -20.69
N ALA A 772 18.78 32.34 -21.47
CA ALA A 772 19.31 31.57 -22.59
C ALA A 772 20.08 32.49 -23.57
N GLY A 773 21.27 32.06 -24.00
CA GLY A 773 22.06 32.78 -25.01
C GLY A 773 22.52 34.20 -24.60
N GLY A 774 22.62 34.52 -23.31
CA GLY A 774 22.99 35.87 -22.83
C GLY A 774 21.81 36.83 -22.68
N GLY A 775 20.57 36.32 -22.73
CA GLY A 775 19.37 37.09 -22.38
C GLY A 775 19.30 37.49 -20.91
N LYS A 776 18.30 38.30 -20.54
CA LYS A 776 18.08 38.74 -19.15
C LYS A 776 17.89 37.53 -18.22
N SER A 777 18.56 37.55 -17.06
CA SER A 777 18.30 36.59 -15.98
C SER A 777 16.84 36.68 -15.53
N ALA A 778 16.26 35.53 -15.21
CA ALA A 778 14.92 35.38 -14.65
C ALA A 778 15.02 34.72 -13.27
N SER A 779 14.12 35.05 -12.35
CA SER A 779 14.03 34.39 -11.05
C SER A 779 12.90 33.36 -11.03
N GLN A 780 13.15 32.15 -10.54
CA GLN A 780 12.13 31.13 -10.26
C GLN A 780 11.97 30.97 -8.74
N VAL A 781 10.74 30.91 -8.24
CA VAL A 781 10.49 30.56 -6.84
C VAL A 781 10.52 29.04 -6.68
N TRP A 782 11.38 28.54 -5.79
CA TRP A 782 11.37 27.17 -5.31
C TRP A 782 10.66 27.10 -3.97
N HIS A 783 9.61 26.28 -3.90
CA HIS A 783 8.85 26.05 -2.67
C HIS A 783 9.31 24.75 -2.01
N TYR A 784 9.86 24.86 -0.80
CA TYR A 784 10.17 23.75 0.09
C TYR A 784 8.93 23.45 0.94
N PRO A 785 8.30 22.27 0.78
CA PRO A 785 7.07 21.97 1.48
C PRO A 785 7.31 21.87 3.00
N SER A 786 6.31 22.33 3.75
CA SER A 786 6.14 22.02 5.16
C SER A 786 5.99 20.51 5.40
N ARG A 787 6.11 20.11 6.67
CA ARG A 787 5.94 18.70 7.06
C ARG A 787 4.57 18.16 6.66
N ALA A 788 3.50 18.92 6.86
CA ALA A 788 2.17 18.45 6.51
C ALA A 788 1.83 18.59 5.02
N GLU A 789 2.41 19.56 4.29
CA GLU A 789 2.25 19.64 2.83
C GLU A 789 2.78 18.38 2.13
N CYS A 790 3.89 17.80 2.63
CA CYS A 790 4.36 16.50 2.15
C CYS A 790 3.25 15.44 2.25
N MET A 791 2.53 15.43 3.36
CA MET A 791 1.46 14.46 3.63
C MET A 791 0.17 14.78 2.87
N VAL A 792 0.10 15.87 2.09
CA VAL A 792 -1.04 16.13 1.18
C VAL A 792 -1.05 15.11 0.08
N CYS A 793 0.07 14.97 -0.61
CA CYS A 793 0.20 13.99 -1.68
C CYS A 793 0.51 12.60 -1.15
N HIS A 794 1.26 12.49 -0.05
CA HIS A 794 1.63 11.21 0.58
C HIS A 794 0.54 10.74 1.57
N SER A 795 -0.71 10.61 1.10
CA SER A 795 -1.85 10.26 1.96
C SER A 795 -2.14 8.76 2.01
N ARG A 796 -2.92 8.32 3.01
CA ARG A 796 -3.43 6.93 3.12
C ARG A 796 -4.17 6.49 1.86
N ALA A 797 -4.90 7.41 1.22
CA ALA A 797 -5.64 7.11 0.01
C ALA A 797 -4.73 6.49 -1.04
N VAL A 798 -3.56 7.06 -1.30
CA VAL A 798 -2.59 6.57 -2.29
C VAL A 798 -1.60 5.54 -1.74
N ASN A 799 -1.85 5.03 -0.53
CA ASN A 799 -0.92 4.22 0.25
C ASN A 799 0.44 4.89 0.50
N TYR A 800 0.42 6.21 0.69
CA TYR A 800 1.55 7.09 1.00
C TYR A 800 2.67 7.18 -0.04
N VAL A 801 3.11 6.08 -0.65
CA VAL A 801 4.30 6.08 -1.51
C VAL A 801 3.94 6.38 -2.96
N LEU A 802 4.44 7.52 -3.44
CA LEU A 802 4.18 7.97 -4.80
C LEU A 802 5.23 7.44 -5.79
N GLY A 803 4.77 6.70 -6.79
CA GLY A 803 5.60 6.26 -7.91
C GLY A 803 6.40 4.97 -7.67
N LEU A 804 6.33 4.35 -6.49
CA LEU A 804 6.86 3.01 -6.25
C LEU A 804 5.71 2.01 -6.24
N ASN A 805 5.38 1.57 -7.45
CA ASN A 805 4.47 0.47 -7.75
C ASN A 805 4.93 -0.21 -9.03
N GLU A 806 4.33 -1.35 -9.38
CA GLU A 806 4.68 -2.16 -10.54
C GLU A 806 4.61 -1.34 -11.83
N ALA A 807 3.54 -0.56 -12.04
CA ALA A 807 3.33 0.20 -13.26
C ALA A 807 4.38 1.30 -13.49
N GLN A 808 4.87 1.94 -12.43
CA GLN A 808 5.91 2.96 -12.52
C GLN A 808 7.31 2.38 -12.59
N MET A 809 7.55 1.25 -11.91
CA MET A 809 8.87 0.66 -11.74
C MET A 809 9.22 -0.33 -12.84
N ASN A 810 8.23 -0.84 -13.60
CA ASN A 810 8.44 -1.76 -14.71
C ASN A 810 9.16 -1.07 -15.89
N ARG A 811 10.47 -0.91 -15.79
CA ARG A 811 11.35 -0.37 -16.84
C ARG A 811 12.78 -0.79 -16.56
N ASP A 812 13.60 -0.70 -17.59
CA ASP A 812 15.03 -0.93 -17.48
C ASP A 812 15.73 0.25 -16.81
N PHE A 813 16.75 -0.07 -16.01
CA PHE A 813 17.62 0.88 -15.33
C PHE A 813 19.09 0.44 -15.43
N PRO A 814 20.03 1.38 -15.68
CA PRO A 814 21.45 1.07 -15.75
C PRO A 814 22.04 0.92 -14.33
N TYR A 815 22.16 -0.31 -13.86
CA TYR A 815 22.85 -0.62 -12.59
C TYR A 815 24.36 -0.84 -12.82
N PRO A 816 25.21 -0.82 -11.77
CA PRO A 816 26.65 -1.04 -11.91
C PRO A 816 27.05 -2.36 -12.61
N HIS A 817 26.19 -3.38 -12.57
CA HIS A 817 26.42 -4.69 -13.19
C HIS A 817 25.78 -4.83 -14.59
N GLY A 818 25.20 -3.76 -15.12
CA GLY A 818 24.52 -3.72 -16.41
C GLY A 818 23.07 -3.25 -16.30
N THR A 819 22.42 -3.12 -17.45
CA THR A 819 21.01 -2.74 -17.54
C THR A 819 20.11 -3.91 -17.15
N MET A 820 19.16 -3.67 -16.25
CA MET A 820 18.16 -4.64 -15.82
C MET A 820 16.83 -3.95 -15.53
N ASN A 821 15.71 -4.66 -15.75
CA ASN A 821 14.41 -4.19 -15.28
C ASN A 821 14.43 -3.99 -13.76
N GLN A 822 13.87 -2.89 -13.26
CA GLN A 822 13.98 -2.56 -11.84
C GLN A 822 13.22 -3.53 -10.93
N LEU A 823 12.09 -4.09 -11.38
CA LEU A 823 11.35 -5.11 -10.62
C LEU A 823 12.14 -6.40 -10.50
N ALA A 824 12.73 -6.83 -11.61
CA ALA A 824 13.67 -7.93 -11.68
C ALA A 824 14.89 -7.74 -10.75
N TYR A 825 15.44 -6.52 -10.73
CA TYR A 825 16.54 -6.18 -9.84
C TYR A 825 16.12 -6.34 -8.38
N LEU A 826 15.01 -5.72 -7.95
CA LEU A 826 14.53 -5.82 -6.56
C LEU A 826 14.20 -7.27 -6.14
N GLU A 827 13.59 -8.06 -7.03
CA GLU A 827 13.35 -9.50 -6.83
C GLU A 827 14.66 -10.26 -6.60
N SER A 828 15.65 -10.07 -7.48
CA SER A 828 16.94 -10.76 -7.41
C SER A 828 17.77 -10.43 -6.16
N ARG A 829 17.47 -9.30 -5.50
CA ARG A 829 18.08 -8.89 -4.23
C ARG A 829 17.27 -9.37 -3.01
N GLY A 830 16.16 -10.07 -3.21
CA GLY A 830 15.26 -10.53 -2.15
C GLY A 830 14.64 -9.37 -1.36
N LEU A 831 14.32 -8.26 -2.04
CA LEU A 831 13.79 -7.05 -1.42
C LEU A 831 12.27 -6.97 -1.50
N LEU A 832 11.64 -7.72 -2.40
CA LEU A 832 10.19 -7.74 -2.54
C LEU A 832 9.60 -8.88 -1.72
N ARG A 833 8.35 -8.71 -1.29
CA ARG A 833 7.51 -9.75 -0.71
C ARG A 833 6.16 -9.71 -1.39
N ALA A 834 5.91 -10.70 -2.23
CA ALA A 834 4.64 -10.88 -2.91
C ALA A 834 3.70 -11.76 -2.07
N ARG A 835 2.39 -11.51 -2.17
CA ARG A 835 1.38 -12.41 -1.59
C ARG A 835 1.20 -13.59 -2.54
N SER A 836 2.01 -14.62 -2.29
CA SER A 836 2.34 -15.74 -3.17
C SER A 836 1.17 -16.62 -3.64
N GLN A 837 0.00 -16.62 -2.98
CA GLN A 837 -1.14 -17.45 -3.41
C GLN A 837 -1.97 -16.83 -4.54
N GLU A 838 -2.20 -15.52 -4.52
CA GLU A 838 -3.10 -14.88 -5.49
C GLU A 838 -2.47 -14.84 -6.89
N GLU A 839 -1.16 -14.61 -6.96
CA GLU A 839 -0.41 -14.57 -8.21
C GLU A 839 -0.28 -15.95 -8.87
N PHE A 840 -0.02 -16.97 -8.06
CA PHE A 840 -0.01 -18.36 -8.51
C PHE A 840 -1.39 -18.80 -8.99
N LYS A 841 -2.43 -18.48 -8.21
CA LYS A 841 -3.84 -18.66 -8.61
C LYS A 841 -4.16 -17.97 -9.94
N ASN A 842 -3.63 -16.76 -10.17
CA ASN A 842 -3.79 -16.02 -11.43
C ASN A 842 -3.00 -16.63 -12.60
N ALA A 843 -1.81 -17.21 -12.37
CA ALA A 843 -1.06 -17.94 -13.39
C ALA A 843 -1.79 -19.23 -13.81
N ILE A 844 -2.30 -19.99 -12.84
CA ILE A 844 -3.19 -21.13 -13.08
C ILE A 844 -4.39 -20.65 -13.89
N ARG A 845 -5.12 -19.63 -13.43
CA ARG A 845 -6.29 -19.07 -14.12
C ARG A 845 -6.01 -18.66 -15.57
N ARG A 846 -4.86 -18.04 -15.87
CA ARG A 846 -4.44 -17.70 -17.25
C ARG A 846 -4.29 -18.92 -18.14
N THR A 847 -3.72 -19.99 -17.59
CA THR A 847 -3.58 -21.29 -18.28
C THR A 847 -4.95 -21.90 -18.56
N GLY A 848 -5.84 -21.91 -17.56
CA GLY A 848 -7.21 -22.39 -17.74
C GLY A 848 -7.98 -21.61 -18.81
N LEU A 849 -7.79 -20.29 -18.87
CA LEU A 849 -8.37 -19.43 -19.93
C LEU A 849 -7.78 -19.73 -21.31
N ALA A 850 -6.46 -19.96 -21.41
CA ALA A 850 -5.80 -20.34 -22.66
C ALA A 850 -6.29 -21.71 -23.18
N ASP A 851 -6.64 -22.61 -22.27
CA ASP A 851 -7.29 -23.89 -22.56
C ASP A 851 -8.80 -23.78 -22.88
N GLY A 852 -9.34 -22.56 -22.96
CA GLY A 852 -10.76 -22.31 -23.28
C GLY A 852 -11.73 -22.54 -22.11
N LYS A 853 -11.24 -22.77 -20.88
CA LYS A 853 -12.09 -22.89 -19.68
C LYS A 853 -12.66 -21.52 -19.30
N LYS A 854 -13.92 -21.46 -18.87
CA LYS A 854 -14.62 -20.22 -18.50
C LYS A 854 -15.45 -20.40 -17.24
N ASP A 855 -15.77 -19.28 -16.61
CA ASP A 855 -16.74 -19.18 -15.50
C ASP A 855 -16.49 -20.22 -14.41
N LYS A 856 -17.54 -20.89 -13.94
CA LYS A 856 -17.45 -21.88 -12.86
C LYS A 856 -16.48 -23.03 -13.17
N VAL A 857 -16.35 -23.44 -14.43
CA VAL A 857 -15.40 -24.50 -14.83
C VAL A 857 -13.96 -24.03 -14.64
N LEU A 858 -13.69 -22.76 -14.95
CA LEU A 858 -12.38 -22.15 -14.68
C LEU A 858 -12.14 -22.03 -13.17
N ASP A 859 -13.14 -21.60 -12.40
CA ASP A 859 -13.02 -21.42 -10.95
C ASP A 859 -12.81 -22.75 -10.21
N ASP A 860 -13.59 -23.78 -10.55
CA ASP A 860 -13.48 -25.13 -9.97
C ASP A 860 -12.13 -25.77 -10.35
N TRP A 861 -11.67 -25.56 -11.59
CA TRP A 861 -10.35 -26.04 -12.03
C TRP A 861 -9.21 -25.31 -11.32
N VAL A 862 -9.29 -23.97 -11.19
CA VAL A 862 -8.31 -23.19 -10.41
C VAL A 862 -8.27 -23.66 -8.96
N GLN A 863 -9.42 -23.87 -8.33
CA GLN A 863 -9.51 -24.34 -6.95
C GLN A 863 -8.91 -25.74 -6.78
N ALA A 864 -9.20 -26.67 -7.70
CA ALA A 864 -8.62 -28.01 -7.69
C ALA A 864 -7.09 -28.00 -7.80
N GLN A 865 -6.50 -27.10 -8.60
CA GLN A 865 -5.04 -26.95 -8.70
C GLN A 865 -4.42 -26.39 -7.40
N MET A 866 -5.18 -25.60 -6.64
CA MET A 866 -4.73 -24.98 -5.37
C MET A 866 -4.82 -25.92 -4.16
N GLU A 867 -5.60 -27.01 -4.21
CA GLU A 867 -5.97 -27.83 -3.04
C GLU A 867 -5.20 -29.17 -2.89
N THR A 868 -4.19 -29.45 -3.71
CA THR A 868 -3.52 -30.77 -3.66
C THR A 868 -2.64 -30.92 -2.41
N LYS A 869 -2.88 -31.99 -1.63
CA LYS A 869 -2.37 -32.20 -0.25
C LYS A 869 -0.85 -32.45 -0.14
N GLU A 870 -0.13 -32.54 -1.26
CA GLU A 870 1.29 -32.95 -1.32
C GLU A 870 2.23 -31.85 -1.84
N GLN A 871 1.73 -30.63 -2.08
CA GLN A 871 2.53 -29.52 -2.62
C GLN A 871 3.52 -28.94 -1.58
N ARG A 872 4.60 -28.31 -2.08
CA ARG A 872 5.32 -27.27 -1.32
C ARG A 872 4.26 -26.24 -0.91
N LYS A 873 4.07 -26.04 0.40
CA LYS A 873 3.25 -24.92 0.86
C LYS A 873 3.92 -23.66 0.32
N LEU A 874 3.26 -22.95 -0.60
CA LEU A 874 3.70 -21.62 -0.99
C LEU A 874 3.81 -20.84 0.32
N GLU A 875 5.03 -20.46 0.70
CA GLU A 875 5.21 -19.67 1.90
C GLU A 875 4.55 -18.33 1.63
N ASP A 876 3.63 -17.93 2.52
CA ASP A 876 3.13 -16.56 2.54
C ASP A 876 4.35 -15.65 2.72
N GLY A 877 4.60 -14.81 1.71
CA GLY A 877 5.76 -13.92 1.69
C GLY A 877 6.93 -14.36 0.81
N SER A 878 6.68 -15.06 -0.30
CA SER A 878 7.69 -15.28 -1.35
C SER A 878 8.31 -13.96 -1.81
N THR A 879 9.62 -13.99 -2.07
CA THR A 879 10.35 -12.87 -2.67
C THR A 879 10.22 -12.79 -4.19
N LEU A 880 9.58 -13.78 -4.82
CA LEU A 880 9.37 -13.85 -6.27
C LEU A 880 8.13 -13.07 -6.68
N LEU A 881 8.22 -12.35 -7.80
CA LEU A 881 7.09 -11.77 -8.50
C LEU A 881 6.21 -12.87 -9.11
N GLY A 882 4.91 -12.62 -9.11
CA GLY A 882 3.90 -13.50 -9.70
C GLY A 882 3.91 -13.67 -11.21
N ALA A 883 4.60 -12.76 -11.89
CA ALA A 883 4.80 -12.80 -13.33
C ALA A 883 6.11 -12.11 -13.69
N SER A 884 6.70 -12.50 -14.83
CA SER A 884 7.80 -11.76 -15.44
C SER A 884 7.39 -10.28 -15.63
N PRO A 885 8.30 -9.31 -15.42
CA PRO A 885 8.02 -7.90 -15.64
C PRO A 885 7.42 -7.59 -17.01
N VAL A 886 7.70 -8.39 -18.04
CA VAL A 886 7.12 -8.20 -19.39
C VAL A 886 5.59 -8.31 -19.42
N HIS A 887 4.99 -9.04 -18.47
CA HIS A 887 3.54 -9.23 -18.38
C HIS A 887 2.86 -8.28 -17.40
N LEU A 888 3.63 -7.48 -16.66
CA LEU A 888 3.10 -6.53 -15.71
C LEU A 888 2.70 -5.24 -16.42
N LYS A 889 1.58 -4.64 -15.99
CA LYS A 889 1.16 -3.33 -16.50
C LYS A 889 2.28 -2.31 -16.29
N LYS A 890 2.35 -1.33 -17.19
CA LYS A 890 3.38 -0.29 -17.21
C LYS A 890 2.76 1.05 -17.62
N LEU A 891 3.13 2.13 -16.94
CA LEU A 891 2.82 3.48 -17.43
C LEU A 891 3.69 3.81 -18.65
N VAL A 892 3.19 4.68 -19.52
CA VAL A 892 3.94 5.16 -20.69
C VAL A 892 4.58 6.50 -20.35
N ASP A 893 5.78 6.75 -20.86
CA ASP A 893 6.43 8.05 -20.74
C ASP A 893 5.59 9.12 -21.45
N PRO A 894 5.04 10.13 -20.74
CA PRO A 894 4.21 11.16 -21.36
C PRO A 894 4.91 11.93 -22.50
N SER A 895 6.25 12.00 -22.46
CA SER A 895 7.08 12.72 -23.43
C SER A 895 7.37 11.94 -24.72
N ASP A 896 7.17 10.60 -24.72
CA ASP A 896 7.45 9.75 -25.88
C ASP A 896 6.46 10.00 -27.02
N LYS A 897 6.85 10.85 -27.98
CA LYS A 897 5.99 11.24 -29.12
C LYS A 897 5.58 10.07 -30.02
N ALA A 898 6.29 8.94 -29.99
CA ALA A 898 5.93 7.75 -30.77
C ALA A 898 4.91 6.84 -30.08
N GLY A 899 4.72 7.01 -28.76
CA GLY A 899 3.78 6.22 -27.97
C GLY A 899 2.31 6.62 -28.18
N ASP A 900 1.41 5.71 -27.81
CA ASP A 900 -0.04 5.92 -27.88
C ASP A 900 -0.48 7.16 -27.08
N LEU A 901 -1.18 8.08 -27.75
CA LEU A 901 -1.59 9.36 -27.19
C LEU A 901 -2.45 9.22 -25.93
N GLN A 902 -3.38 8.24 -25.92
CA GLN A 902 -4.27 8.03 -24.80
C GLN A 902 -3.53 7.49 -23.58
N LEU A 903 -2.64 6.51 -23.77
CA LEU A 903 -1.82 5.97 -22.67
C LEU A 903 -0.87 7.02 -22.09
N ARG A 904 -0.28 7.87 -22.94
CA ARG A 904 0.58 8.98 -22.51
C ARG A 904 -0.19 10.02 -21.68
N ALA A 905 -1.34 10.47 -22.17
CA ALA A 905 -2.19 11.41 -21.44
C ALA A 905 -2.67 10.84 -20.10
N ARG A 906 -3.07 9.56 -20.07
CA ARG A 906 -3.45 8.87 -18.82
C ARG A 906 -2.28 8.72 -17.85
N SER A 907 -1.09 8.44 -18.34
CA SER A 907 0.12 8.35 -17.50
C SER A 907 0.48 9.72 -16.89
N TYR A 908 0.27 10.80 -17.65
CA TYR A 908 0.39 12.17 -17.15
C TYR A 908 -0.63 12.47 -16.03
N LEU A 909 -1.91 12.14 -16.25
CA LEU A 909 -2.97 12.32 -15.24
C LEU A 909 -2.71 11.47 -13.99
N GLN A 910 -2.25 10.23 -14.15
CA GLN A 910 -1.85 9.37 -13.03
C GLN A 910 -0.75 10.01 -12.19
N ALA A 911 0.31 10.50 -12.85
CA ALA A 911 1.48 11.03 -12.14
C ALA A 911 1.19 12.37 -11.45
N ASN A 912 0.34 13.21 -12.03
CA ASN A 912 0.13 14.59 -11.58
C ASN A 912 -1.18 14.82 -10.82
N CYS A 913 -2.24 14.06 -11.11
CA CYS A 913 -3.60 14.41 -10.68
C CYS A 913 -4.28 13.31 -9.85
N ALA A 914 -3.97 12.03 -10.12
CA ALA A 914 -4.61 10.91 -9.44
C ALA A 914 -4.33 10.86 -7.93
N ASN A 915 -3.26 11.51 -7.45
CA ASN A 915 -2.99 11.53 -6.00
C ASN A 915 -4.12 12.16 -5.19
N CYS A 916 -4.80 13.16 -5.78
CA CYS A 916 -5.97 13.78 -5.18
C CYS A 916 -7.29 13.20 -5.72
N HIS A 917 -7.29 12.75 -6.99
CA HIS A 917 -8.49 12.29 -7.68
C HIS A 917 -8.56 10.76 -7.76
N VAL A 918 -8.76 10.14 -6.61
CA VAL A 918 -9.04 8.71 -6.41
C VAL A 918 -10.14 8.57 -5.35
N GLU A 919 -10.76 7.39 -5.25
CA GLU A 919 -11.67 7.05 -4.16
C GLU A 919 -10.94 7.30 -2.82
N ALA A 920 -11.32 8.39 -2.10
CA ALA A 920 -10.70 8.94 -0.89
C ALA A 920 -9.43 9.85 -1.03
N GLY A 921 -9.05 10.31 -2.22
CA GLY A 921 -7.83 11.13 -2.44
C GLY A 921 -7.86 12.57 -1.92
N GLY A 922 -9.00 13.05 -1.43
CA GLY A 922 -9.16 14.43 -0.93
C GLY A 922 -9.25 15.51 -2.03
N GLY A 923 -9.17 15.13 -3.30
CA GLY A 923 -9.54 16.01 -4.41
C GLY A 923 -11.05 16.18 -4.45
N ASN A 924 -11.52 17.42 -4.37
CA ASN A 924 -12.94 17.78 -4.28
C ASN A 924 -13.69 17.55 -5.62
N SER A 925 -13.54 16.42 -6.29
CA SER A 925 -14.39 16.07 -7.43
C SER A 925 -14.63 14.56 -7.47
N GLN A 926 -15.78 14.14 -8.01
CA GLN A 926 -16.12 12.72 -8.15
C GLN A 926 -15.28 12.01 -9.23
N ILE A 927 -14.23 12.63 -9.77
CA ILE A 927 -13.42 12.03 -10.82
C ILE A 927 -12.42 11.04 -10.23
N ASP A 928 -12.18 9.97 -10.96
CA ASP A 928 -11.14 9.00 -10.65
C ASP A 928 -10.14 8.98 -11.81
N LEU A 929 -8.92 9.42 -11.54
CA LEU A 929 -7.86 9.55 -12.54
C LEU A 929 -6.84 8.41 -12.48
N GLU A 930 -7.14 7.34 -11.75
CA GLU A 930 -6.24 6.19 -11.69
C GLU A 930 -6.03 5.58 -13.09
N PHE A 931 -4.79 5.18 -13.39
CA PHE A 931 -4.40 4.67 -14.70
C PHE A 931 -5.17 3.42 -15.10
N SER A 932 -5.67 2.66 -14.11
CA SER A 932 -6.52 1.48 -14.30
C SER A 932 -7.98 1.81 -14.64
N THR A 933 -8.46 3.02 -14.33
CA THR A 933 -9.88 3.36 -14.40
C THR A 933 -10.33 3.62 -15.84
N SER A 934 -11.32 2.89 -16.34
CA SER A 934 -11.81 3.10 -17.72
C SER A 934 -12.38 4.50 -17.90
N LEU A 935 -12.29 5.09 -19.11
CA LEU A 935 -12.74 6.47 -19.36
C LEU A 935 -14.17 6.74 -18.88
N GLU A 936 -15.06 5.76 -19.06
CA GLU A 936 -16.47 5.81 -18.61
C GLU A 936 -16.59 5.91 -17.08
N LYS A 937 -15.71 5.22 -16.35
CA LYS A 937 -15.69 5.20 -14.88
C LYS A 937 -14.95 6.38 -14.27
N MET A 938 -14.10 7.07 -15.04
CA MET A 938 -13.37 8.25 -14.54
C MET A 938 -14.29 9.41 -14.17
N LYS A 939 -15.56 9.40 -14.62
CA LYS A 939 -16.54 10.51 -14.44
C LYS A 939 -15.97 11.87 -14.86
N LEU A 940 -15.17 11.87 -15.93
CA LEU A 940 -14.44 13.04 -16.43
C LEU A 940 -15.10 13.65 -17.67
N LEU A 941 -15.49 12.80 -18.63
CA LEU A 941 -15.97 13.23 -19.94
C LEU A 941 -17.45 13.64 -19.87
N GLY A 942 -17.78 14.83 -20.35
CA GLY A 942 -19.17 15.29 -20.40
C GLY A 942 -19.79 15.66 -19.05
N ILE A 943 -18.99 15.68 -17.98
CA ILE A 943 -19.46 15.95 -16.62
C ILE A 943 -19.35 17.44 -16.30
N LYS A 944 -20.39 18.03 -15.71
CA LYS A 944 -20.37 19.44 -15.29
C LYS A 944 -19.47 19.62 -14.07
N PRO A 945 -18.64 20.68 -14.00
CA PRO A 945 -17.86 20.97 -12.82
C PRO A 945 -18.76 21.35 -11.64
N VAL A 946 -18.38 20.92 -10.44
CA VAL A 946 -18.98 21.38 -9.17
C VAL A 946 -18.27 22.62 -8.61
N HIS A 947 -17.08 22.93 -9.14
CA HIS A 947 -16.22 24.05 -8.76
C HIS A 947 -16.22 25.17 -9.81
N ALA A 948 -15.38 26.19 -9.59
CA ALA A 948 -15.17 27.33 -10.48
C ALA A 948 -15.18 26.96 -11.98
N ALA A 949 -16.01 27.67 -12.74
CA ALA A 949 -16.20 27.51 -14.17
C ALA A 949 -15.26 28.37 -15.03
N PHE A 950 -14.44 29.25 -14.42
CA PHE A 950 -13.47 30.12 -15.11
C PHE A 950 -14.07 30.88 -16.33
N ASP A 951 -15.28 31.41 -16.18
CA ASP A 951 -16.05 32.14 -17.21
C ASP A 951 -16.35 31.35 -18.50
N LEU A 952 -16.19 30.03 -18.48
CA LEU A 952 -16.52 29.17 -19.62
C LEU A 952 -18.03 29.08 -19.84
N LYS A 953 -18.44 29.16 -21.11
CA LYS A 953 -19.84 28.95 -21.54
C LYS A 953 -20.15 27.46 -21.59
N ASP A 954 -21.11 27.00 -20.79
CA ASP A 954 -21.49 25.58 -20.62
C ASP A 954 -20.29 24.68 -20.27
N PRO A 955 -19.67 24.90 -19.09
CA PRO A 955 -18.41 24.26 -18.73
C PRO A 955 -18.60 22.76 -18.49
N LEU A 956 -17.69 21.95 -19.02
CA LEU A 956 -17.54 20.53 -18.69
C LEU A 956 -16.12 20.28 -18.17
N LEU A 957 -15.96 19.29 -17.29
CA LEU A 957 -14.65 18.89 -16.76
C LEU A 957 -13.69 18.58 -17.90
N VAL A 958 -14.12 17.72 -18.84
CA VAL A 958 -13.57 17.59 -20.18
C VAL A 958 -14.72 17.55 -21.19
N LYS A 959 -14.67 18.44 -22.18
CA LYS A 959 -15.56 18.45 -23.35
C LYS A 959 -14.84 17.78 -24.52
N PRO A 960 -15.25 16.56 -24.94
CA PRO A 960 -14.61 15.84 -26.04
C PRO A 960 -14.47 16.70 -27.30
N GLY A 961 -13.26 16.78 -27.87
CA GLY A 961 -12.94 17.59 -29.06
C GLY A 961 -12.74 19.09 -28.79
N HIS A 962 -13.06 19.61 -27.60
CA HIS A 962 -13.08 21.05 -27.30
C HIS A 962 -12.20 21.39 -26.07
N PRO A 963 -10.86 21.42 -26.21
CA PRO A 963 -9.96 21.69 -25.08
C PRO A 963 -10.16 23.08 -24.46
N GLU A 964 -10.50 24.10 -25.26
CA GLU A 964 -10.71 25.47 -24.74
C GLU A 964 -11.96 25.62 -23.88
N GLU A 965 -12.91 24.70 -24.01
CA GLU A 965 -14.17 24.64 -23.25
C GLU A 965 -14.09 23.62 -22.10
N SER A 966 -12.92 23.05 -21.86
CA SER A 966 -12.69 22.04 -20.82
C SER A 966 -12.06 22.65 -19.56
N VAL A 967 -12.69 22.46 -18.40
CA VAL A 967 -12.20 22.97 -17.11
C VAL A 967 -10.83 22.39 -16.76
N LEU A 968 -10.60 21.10 -17.06
CA LEU A 968 -9.30 20.44 -16.87
C LEU A 968 -8.18 21.26 -17.51
N MET A 969 -8.37 21.71 -18.76
CA MET A 969 -7.37 22.47 -19.50
C MET A 969 -7.08 23.82 -18.87
N LYS A 970 -8.09 24.53 -18.36
CA LYS A 970 -7.88 25.79 -17.64
C LYS A 970 -7.03 25.55 -16.39
N ARG A 971 -7.38 24.55 -15.58
CA ARG A 971 -6.69 24.24 -14.31
C ARG A 971 -5.22 23.85 -14.49
N VAL A 972 -4.91 23.03 -15.50
CA VAL A 972 -3.50 22.66 -15.77
C VAL A 972 -2.70 23.81 -16.39
N SER A 973 -3.35 24.81 -17.00
CA SER A 973 -2.70 25.93 -17.66
C SER A 973 -2.53 27.18 -16.79
N LEU A 974 -3.09 27.21 -15.58
CA LEU A 974 -3.05 28.38 -14.69
C LEU A 974 -2.05 28.21 -13.53
N VAL A 975 -1.61 29.33 -12.95
CA VAL A 975 -0.86 29.40 -11.68
C VAL A 975 -1.63 30.31 -10.73
N GLY A 976 -1.80 29.89 -9.48
CA GLY A 976 -2.60 30.57 -8.45
C GLY A 976 -3.97 29.90 -8.19
N GLN A 977 -4.96 30.70 -7.84
CA GLN A 977 -6.27 30.22 -7.40
C GLN A 977 -6.93 29.32 -8.47
N GLY A 978 -7.26 28.08 -8.09
CA GLY A 978 -7.89 27.09 -8.96
C GLY A 978 -6.93 26.22 -9.77
N GLN A 979 -5.61 26.33 -9.58
CA GLN A 979 -4.61 25.55 -10.32
C GLN A 979 -4.68 24.07 -9.97
N MET A 980 -4.23 23.22 -10.89
CA MET A 980 -4.07 21.79 -10.65
C MET A 980 -2.71 21.29 -11.16
N PRO A 981 -1.86 20.69 -10.32
CA PRO A 981 -2.04 20.43 -8.89
C PRO A 981 -2.03 21.71 -8.03
N PRO A 982 -2.75 21.76 -6.90
CA PRO A 982 -2.84 22.97 -6.05
C PRO A 982 -1.55 23.26 -5.25
N LEU A 983 -0.65 22.27 -5.11
CA LEU A 983 0.57 22.37 -4.32
C LEU A 983 1.79 21.89 -5.13
N ALA A 984 2.98 22.27 -4.67
CA ALA A 984 4.27 21.85 -5.22
C ALA A 984 4.46 22.14 -6.73
N ARG A 985 3.79 23.19 -7.22
CA ARG A 985 3.86 23.70 -8.59
C ARG A 985 3.73 25.22 -8.59
N ASN A 986 4.75 25.89 -9.11
CA ASN A 986 4.79 27.35 -9.33
C ASN A 986 4.86 27.72 -10.82
N LEU A 987 5.14 26.76 -11.71
CA LEU A 987 5.18 26.96 -13.15
C LEU A 987 4.16 26.07 -13.87
N THR A 988 3.69 26.51 -15.03
CA THR A 988 2.93 25.65 -15.94
C THR A 988 3.85 24.57 -16.53
N ASP A 989 3.29 23.40 -16.84
CA ASP A 989 3.96 22.35 -17.61
C ASP A 989 3.54 22.47 -19.08
N PRO A 990 4.32 23.12 -19.96
CA PRO A 990 3.89 23.36 -21.33
C PRO A 990 3.73 22.08 -22.14
N GLU A 991 4.57 21.07 -21.89
CA GLU A 991 4.51 19.79 -22.60
C GLU A 991 3.32 18.95 -22.15
N GLY A 992 3.06 18.90 -20.85
CA GLY A 992 1.87 18.26 -20.28
C GLY A 992 0.58 18.93 -20.73
N VAL A 993 0.54 20.26 -20.77
CA VAL A 993 -0.59 21.04 -21.31
C VAL A 993 -0.81 20.74 -22.79
N ALA A 994 0.26 20.68 -23.59
CA ALA A 994 0.16 20.34 -25.01
C ALA A 994 -0.35 18.90 -25.22
N LEU A 995 0.15 17.94 -24.44
CA LEU A 995 -0.29 16.54 -24.46
C LEU A 995 -1.78 16.41 -24.14
N LEU A 996 -2.25 17.03 -23.06
CA LEU A 996 -3.67 16.96 -22.68
C LEU A 996 -4.57 17.66 -23.70
N ARG A 997 -4.11 18.76 -24.30
CA ARG A 997 -4.81 19.45 -25.39
C ARG A 997 -4.99 18.53 -26.60
N GLU A 998 -3.90 17.91 -27.06
CA GLU A 998 -3.92 16.96 -28.19
C GLU A 998 -4.84 15.78 -27.89
N TRP A 999 -4.74 15.22 -26.67
CA TRP A 999 -5.60 14.13 -26.24
C TRP A 999 -7.08 14.53 -26.24
N ILE A 1000 -7.46 15.67 -25.66
CA ILE A 1000 -8.86 16.13 -25.64
C ILE A 1000 -9.38 16.38 -27.06
N GLN A 1001 -8.56 16.93 -27.96
CA GLN A 1001 -8.94 17.11 -29.37
C GLN A 1001 -9.21 15.78 -30.08
N SER A 1002 -8.50 14.72 -29.71
CA SER A 1002 -8.67 13.38 -30.29
C SER A 1002 -9.94 12.66 -29.83
N LEU A 1003 -10.55 13.07 -28.70
CA LEU A 1003 -11.75 12.45 -28.17
C LEU A 1003 -12.96 12.73 -29.06
N LYS A 1004 -13.63 11.66 -29.51
CA LYS A 1004 -14.88 11.75 -30.28
C LYS A 1004 -16.07 12.09 -29.36
N LYS A 1005 -17.07 12.78 -29.92
CA LYS A 1005 -18.31 13.15 -29.25
C LYS A 1005 -19.13 11.94 -28.81
#